data_AF-A0A9P1MFT1-F1
#
_entry.id   AF-A0A9P1MFT1-F1
#
_cell.length_a   1.000
_cell.length_b   1.000
_cell.length_c   1.000
_cell.angle_alpha   90.00
_cell.angle_beta   90.00
_cell.angle_gamma   90.00
#
_symmetry.space_group_name_H-M   'P 1'
#
loop_
_entity.id
_entity.type
_entity.pdbx_description
1 polymer ?
#
loop_
_entity_poly.entity_id
_entity_poly.type
_entity_poly.pdbx_seq_one_letter_code
_entity_poly.pdbx_strand_id
1 'polypeptide(L)'
;MILEMKNVGVWLKLYPVSSQTCRLLSTKVLKSGNATNPLFKPDRPPRKPRYDDKKWKEETIAVLEKNLKKEAKELAQLYHLHAAQTQAVRYTVENDWSSLLSFLHTRLHTRSTGFKDREANEIFSVSLLAVRKNLIRILEKDGDNASEASALCFSLGNIVNKLHMDPDTRAVSILLLDTLTEWVSRRSVDGDSDEIAYVIHSYKRKISKDISQFDISKCHLYYPIEERDAIDFFLTELGKNNYHQELEDFGYPENMTIVDSLRQPASTSDYHGNPFQVDEVSKETLRSLFDENIRNENANWLPVRNFEPNARKPGDHNYAEGLIEKWGWKTNITQSIARLEKKRIQYPLKNYLQLLSHDQITEEVLQAVTAACSQGQNMIPYSTFQYMLTHPVMRLIHNELLLKLSVNVSGIWKIVFEDYAEFFQKEEISRVHTHRDWWRICCEKHGIPPTYKPPLHSFQCEVKSQFSAFLVEVVLAACVFPMRDGRGKEMWLNAFDVQNVALEEDSKVFETGKSALTQMVKLHKKMLDELEKCNKFAIASLGLILMFPVPPKPWYDGAVGGPQYTRECQIIRPILEFKKVNIMREMTSRLERSQARPVFDALNQLGSTPWRINKDMLSVLCEVFEMSKNPTKKELFETLSVPLHADTVSVPRIQDFIQEGSENEEGVKEKWRAYYAAKRLAEKTKNEHNSLWYWMKYRVVLAKHFQDKVLYFPHNMDFRGRVYPISPYLNHMGDDVNRCILKFAAGRPLGPNGLSWLKLHCINLTGKLKRKSISERLQAAEEEMEAILDSANNPLDGRGWWLESEEPWQTLAACFEIRDAILSGDPESFVSHLAVHQDGSCNGLQHYAALGRDKQGGEEVNLLPSELPNDVYSSVAVRVEQKRVEDENNEQSEFHEVALKLREFLPVVVPRKVIKQTVMTTVYGVTMYGAALQIKRQLKALGIESEEIAKFASYLTLRTFASLNDSFTSSMQLKNWFRECAKGTSELLQTVEWVTPLGLPVVQPYLRSKDSRGKIFLAPVGTKQIGAFPPNFVHSLDSTHMMLTALECSRRGLTFAAVHDCFWTHASTVDEMNTICRNQFVSLHKQPLVKQFSEYAISKYLTPELLSKMEKKDQERYLNLFSLQIQPGELDINDVMKSQYFFS
;
A
#
# COMPACT_ATOMS: atom_id res chain seq x y z
N MET A 1 -27.95 -3.46 50.98
CA MET A 1 -27.36 -4.79 51.28
C MET A 1 -26.61 -5.23 50.03
N ILE A 2 -25.35 -4.82 49.81
CA ILE A 2 -24.09 -5.17 50.51
C ILE A 2 -23.63 -6.58 50.13
N LEU A 3 -22.44 -6.66 49.52
CA LEU A 3 -21.47 -7.78 49.41
C LEU A 3 -22.05 -9.09 48.81
N GLU A 4 -21.51 -9.71 47.76
CA GLU A 4 -20.17 -10.31 47.68
C GLU A 4 -20.07 -10.98 46.30
N MET A 5 -19.01 -10.70 45.54
CA MET A 5 -18.32 -11.61 44.59
C MET A 5 -17.37 -10.76 43.74
N LYS A 6 -16.28 -10.34 44.41
CA LYS A 6 -15.02 -9.98 43.77
C LYS A 6 -14.35 -11.27 43.27
N ASN A 7 -13.53 -11.12 42.23
CA ASN A 7 -12.62 -12.10 41.61
C ASN A 7 -13.21 -12.91 40.44
N VAL A 8 -13.24 -12.30 39.25
CA VAL A 8 -12.40 -12.68 38.07
C VAL A 8 -12.39 -11.46 37.14
N GLY A 9 -11.32 -10.67 37.22
CA GLY A 9 -11.16 -9.43 36.47
C GLY A 9 -10.29 -9.59 35.22
N VAL A 10 -10.74 -8.91 34.15
CA VAL A 10 -9.91 -8.17 33.18
C VAL A 10 -8.95 -9.00 32.33
N TRP A 11 -9.42 -9.57 31.21
CA TRP A 11 -8.60 -9.79 30.00
C TRP A 11 -9.51 -9.69 28.76
N LEU A 12 -9.04 -9.03 27.69
CA LEU A 12 -9.67 -8.74 26.38
C LEU A 12 -10.44 -7.41 26.20
N LYS A 13 -9.73 -6.30 26.37
CA LYS A 13 -9.97 -5.07 25.58
C LYS A 13 -8.63 -4.47 25.16
N LEU A 14 -8.07 -4.95 24.04
CA LEU A 14 -6.86 -4.38 23.44
C LEU A 14 -6.99 -4.38 21.91
N TYR A 15 -7.70 -3.39 21.37
CA TYR A 15 -7.52 -2.72 20.08
C TYR A 15 -8.52 -1.53 20.07
N PRO A 16 -8.10 -0.27 19.81
CA PRO A 16 -8.99 0.88 19.91
C PRO A 16 -9.80 1.06 18.61
N VAL A 17 -11.09 0.73 18.68
CA VAL A 17 -12.13 1.59 18.12
C VAL A 17 -12.99 1.99 19.32
N SER A 18 -13.24 3.28 19.49
CA SER A 18 -14.00 3.85 20.60
C SER A 18 -15.36 3.14 20.77
N SER A 19 -15.46 2.22 21.71
CA SER A 19 -16.74 1.66 22.17
C SER A 19 -17.01 2.15 23.59
N GLN A 20 -17.49 3.40 23.73
CA GLN A 20 -18.07 3.85 24.99
C GLN A 20 -19.04 5.02 24.82
N THR A 21 -20.18 4.77 24.18
CA THR A 21 -21.49 5.25 24.66
C THR A 21 -22.60 4.56 23.90
N CYS A 22 -23.19 3.52 24.50
CA CYS A 22 -24.56 3.08 24.25
C CYS A 22 -24.92 2.08 25.35
N ARG A 23 -25.24 2.59 26.54
CA ARG A 23 -26.14 1.91 27.46
C ARG A 23 -27.41 2.74 27.54
N LEU A 24 -28.52 2.01 27.48
CA LEU A 24 -29.90 2.42 27.71
C LEU A 24 -30.56 3.16 26.54
N LEU A 25 -31.34 2.41 25.77
CA LEU A 25 -32.76 2.68 25.56
C LEU A 25 -33.44 1.35 25.23
N SER A 26 -34.05 0.74 26.26
CA SER A 26 -34.95 -0.38 26.12
C SER A 26 -36.29 0.13 25.58
N THR A 27 -36.53 -0.02 24.29
CA THR A 27 -37.88 0.09 23.75
C THR A 27 -38.59 -1.26 23.91
N LYS A 28 -39.45 -1.32 24.92
CA LYS A 28 -40.57 -2.26 25.02
C LYS A 28 -41.28 -2.30 23.67
N VAL A 29 -41.30 -3.45 23.00
CA VAL A 29 -42.29 -3.74 21.95
C VAL A 29 -43.23 -4.80 22.48
N LEU A 30 -44.51 -4.46 22.36
CA LEU A 30 -45.69 -5.10 22.89
C LEU A 30 -45.87 -6.53 22.39
N LYS A 31 -46.33 -7.38 23.31
CA LYS A 31 -46.97 -8.66 23.01
C LYS A 31 -48.33 -8.38 22.34
N SER A 32 -48.48 -8.86 21.12
CA SER A 32 -49.75 -9.18 20.46
C SER A 32 -49.37 -10.12 19.31
N GLY A 33 -49.99 -11.25 19.04
CA GLY A 33 -51.21 -11.90 19.49
C GLY A 33 -51.39 -13.05 18.48
N ASN A 34 -51.76 -14.22 18.97
CA ASN A 34 -51.89 -15.45 18.18
C ASN A 34 -52.80 -15.27 16.95
N ALA A 35 -52.36 -15.78 15.80
CA ALA A 35 -53.24 -16.27 14.75
C ALA A 35 -52.59 -17.48 14.08
N THR A 36 -53.31 -18.57 14.13
CA THR A 36 -53.02 -19.94 13.70
C THR A 36 -53.04 -20.09 12.18
N ASN A 37 -52.10 -20.83 11.60
CA ASN A 37 -52.45 -21.85 10.60
C ASN A 37 -51.40 -22.98 10.51
N PRO A 38 -51.84 -24.24 10.31
CA PRO A 38 -51.04 -25.45 10.54
C PRO A 38 -50.42 -25.97 9.24
N LEU A 39 -49.28 -26.66 9.37
CA LEU A 39 -48.73 -27.73 8.51
C LEU A 39 -47.22 -27.60 8.48
N PHE A 40 -46.52 -28.22 9.42
CA PHE A 40 -45.21 -28.88 9.23
C PHE A 40 -44.85 -29.58 10.56
N LYS A 41 -44.80 -30.91 10.53
CA LYS A 41 -44.30 -31.71 11.66
C LYS A 41 -42.82 -31.35 11.87
N PRO A 42 -42.34 -31.12 13.11
CA PRO A 42 -40.91 -30.93 13.34
C PRO A 42 -40.20 -32.28 13.20
N ASP A 43 -39.41 -32.41 12.14
CA ASP A 43 -38.36 -33.42 12.07
C ASP A 43 -37.39 -33.24 13.25
N ARG A 44 -36.87 -34.36 13.73
CA ARG A 44 -35.94 -34.47 14.87
C ARG A 44 -34.82 -33.42 14.75
N PRO A 45 -34.38 -32.81 15.87
CA PRO A 45 -33.24 -31.90 15.82
C PRO A 45 -32.03 -32.63 15.24
N PRO A 46 -31.25 -32.01 14.34
CA PRO A 46 -30.04 -32.63 13.85
C PRO A 46 -29.13 -32.93 15.04
N ARG A 47 -28.66 -34.18 15.11
CA ARG A 47 -27.64 -34.59 16.08
C ARG A 47 -26.51 -33.55 16.04
N LYS A 48 -26.22 -32.93 17.19
CA LYS A 48 -25.00 -32.14 17.38
C LYS A 48 -23.81 -32.96 16.84
N PRO A 49 -22.91 -32.37 16.04
CA PRO A 49 -21.73 -33.10 15.60
C PRO A 49 -20.93 -33.50 16.85
N ARG A 50 -20.62 -34.80 16.96
CA ARG A 50 -19.59 -35.29 17.89
C ARG A 50 -18.30 -34.56 17.53
N TYR A 51 -17.86 -33.64 18.40
CA TYR A 51 -16.51 -33.11 18.29
C TYR A 51 -15.56 -34.26 18.62
N ASP A 52 -14.78 -34.64 17.61
CA ASP A 52 -13.72 -35.63 17.68
C ASP A 52 -12.58 -34.98 18.50
N ASP A 53 -12.62 -35.15 19.83
CA ASP A 53 -11.65 -34.59 20.79
C ASP A 53 -10.32 -35.33 20.68
N LYS A 54 -9.56 -35.02 19.62
CA LYS A 54 -8.21 -35.53 19.42
C LYS A 54 -7.24 -34.82 20.37
N LYS A 55 -6.50 -35.58 21.17
CA LYS A 55 -5.54 -35.08 22.17
C LYS A 55 -4.56 -34.03 21.61
N TRP A 56 -4.01 -34.27 20.41
CA TRP A 56 -3.08 -33.34 19.77
C TRP A 56 -3.70 -31.96 19.46
N LYS A 57 -5.02 -31.89 19.20
CA LYS A 57 -5.71 -30.61 18.98
C LYS A 57 -5.81 -29.78 20.25
N GLU A 58 -6.07 -30.40 21.39
CA GLU A 58 -6.13 -29.69 22.66
C GLU A 58 -4.79 -29.06 23.04
N GLU A 59 -3.71 -29.79 22.78
CA GLU A 59 -2.34 -29.31 22.97
C GLU A 59 -1.99 -28.20 21.97
N THR A 60 -2.39 -28.33 20.71
CA THR A 60 -2.22 -27.28 19.69
C THR A 60 -2.95 -26.01 20.09
N ILE A 61 -4.19 -26.11 20.60
CA ILE A 61 -4.95 -24.97 21.14
C ILE A 61 -4.18 -24.33 22.31
N ALA A 62 -3.58 -25.13 23.20
CA ALA A 62 -2.79 -24.60 24.31
C ALA A 62 -1.53 -23.86 23.82
N VAL A 63 -0.86 -24.34 22.77
CA VAL A 63 0.27 -23.64 22.14
C VAL A 63 -0.20 -22.33 21.48
N LEU A 64 -1.30 -22.36 20.73
CA LEU A 64 -1.85 -21.16 20.09
C LEU A 64 -2.33 -20.11 21.10
N GLU A 65 -2.94 -20.54 22.20
CA GLU A 65 -3.29 -19.66 23.31
C GLU A 65 -2.03 -19.07 23.96
N LYS A 66 -0.99 -19.87 24.18
CA LYS A 66 0.30 -19.40 24.69
C LYS A 66 0.95 -18.40 23.73
N ASN A 67 0.88 -18.64 22.42
CA ASN A 67 1.39 -17.73 21.39
C ASN A 67 0.58 -16.43 21.37
N LEU A 68 -0.76 -16.50 21.41
CA LEU A 68 -1.61 -15.30 21.48
C LEU A 68 -1.35 -14.50 22.76
N LYS A 69 -1.20 -15.17 23.91
CA LYS A 69 -0.82 -14.53 25.18
C LYS A 69 0.58 -13.91 25.10
N LYS A 70 1.53 -14.58 24.43
CA LYS A 70 2.88 -14.07 24.18
C LYS A 70 2.82 -12.83 23.29
N GLU A 71 2.10 -12.87 22.17
CA GLU A 71 1.88 -11.73 21.27
C GLU A 71 1.20 -10.57 21.99
N ALA A 72 0.16 -10.84 22.79
CA ALA A 72 -0.51 -9.82 23.59
C ALA A 72 0.43 -9.21 24.64
N LYS A 73 1.29 -10.04 25.26
CA LYS A 73 2.32 -9.57 26.20
C LYS A 73 3.38 -8.73 25.50
N GLU A 74 3.86 -9.16 24.33
CA GLU A 74 4.82 -8.42 23.51
C GLU A 74 4.22 -7.09 23.04
N LEU A 75 2.95 -7.09 22.63
CA LEU A 75 2.23 -5.88 22.27
C LEU A 75 2.07 -4.95 23.48
N ALA A 76 1.72 -5.49 24.66
CA ALA A 76 1.68 -4.71 25.91
C ALA A 76 3.04 -4.13 26.27
N GLN A 77 4.12 -4.91 26.11
CA GLN A 77 5.49 -4.44 26.32
C GLN A 77 5.88 -3.35 25.31
N LEU A 78 5.50 -3.48 24.03
CA LEU A 78 5.67 -2.44 23.02
C LEU A 78 4.89 -1.17 23.39
N TYR A 79 3.66 -1.29 23.89
CA TYR A 79 2.92 -0.13 24.40
C TYR A 79 3.65 0.56 25.56
N HIS A 80 4.18 -0.21 26.52
CA HIS A 80 4.98 0.33 27.62
C HIS A 80 6.30 0.95 27.15
N LEU A 81 6.94 0.37 26.14
CA LEU A 81 8.14 0.91 25.52
C LEU A 81 7.85 2.23 24.82
N HIS A 82 6.82 2.28 23.97
CA HIS A 82 6.41 3.50 23.29
C HIS A 82 6.09 4.58 24.30
N ALA A 83 5.33 4.28 25.37
CA ALA A 83 5.04 5.24 26.44
C ALA A 83 6.31 5.78 27.12
N ALA A 84 7.32 4.93 27.31
CA ALA A 84 8.61 5.34 27.87
C ALA A 84 9.42 6.20 26.89
N GLN A 85 9.42 5.87 25.59
CA GLN A 85 9.99 6.72 24.55
C GLN A 85 9.28 8.09 24.55
N THR A 86 7.95 8.11 24.64
CA THR A 86 7.18 9.36 24.71
C THR A 86 7.65 10.22 25.88
N GLN A 87 7.87 9.62 27.06
CA GLN A 87 8.33 10.33 28.24
C GLN A 87 9.77 10.87 28.10
N ALA A 88 10.67 10.10 27.49
CA ALA A 88 12.03 10.55 27.19
C ALA A 88 12.04 11.74 26.20
N VAL A 89 11.20 11.68 25.15
CA VAL A 89 11.00 12.78 24.21
C VAL A 89 10.54 14.03 24.96
N ARG A 90 9.52 13.89 25.81
CA ARG A 90 8.96 15.00 26.58
C ARG A 90 10.03 15.72 27.41
N TYR A 91 10.75 15.00 28.28
CA TYR A 91 11.77 15.62 29.15
C TYR A 91 12.90 16.25 28.35
N THR A 92 13.27 15.64 27.22
CA THR A 92 14.30 16.19 26.33
C THR A 92 13.86 17.51 25.69
N VAL A 93 12.62 17.58 25.21
CA VAL A 93 12.06 18.79 24.60
C VAL A 93 11.88 19.92 25.64
N GLU A 94 11.43 19.57 26.85
CA GLU A 94 11.28 20.50 27.99
C GLU A 94 12.64 20.99 28.57
N ASN A 95 13.76 20.39 28.15
CA ASN A 95 15.07 20.51 28.81
C ASN A 95 15.05 20.14 30.31
N ASP A 96 14.10 19.31 30.76
CA ASP A 96 14.04 18.82 32.15
C ASP A 96 14.95 17.61 32.33
N TRP A 97 16.26 17.89 32.37
CA TRP A 97 17.28 16.86 32.54
C TRP A 97 17.18 16.17 33.90
N SER A 98 16.68 16.85 34.94
CA SER A 98 16.57 16.30 36.28
C SER A 98 15.56 15.16 36.33
N SER A 99 14.39 15.38 35.72
CA SER A 99 13.38 14.36 35.54
C SER A 99 13.81 13.29 34.53
N LEU A 100 14.57 13.65 33.49
CA LEU A 100 15.13 12.68 32.54
C LEU A 100 16.08 11.70 33.24
N LEU A 101 17.05 12.19 34.03
CA LEU A 101 18.00 11.34 34.77
C LEU A 101 17.28 10.52 35.84
N SER A 102 16.32 11.09 36.56
CA SER A 102 15.47 10.36 37.52
C SER A 102 14.66 9.24 36.84
N PHE A 103 14.11 9.52 35.65
CA PHE A 103 13.41 8.57 34.82
C PHE A 103 14.35 7.44 34.35
N LEU A 104 15.55 7.76 33.86
CA LEU A 104 16.54 6.75 33.48
C LEU A 104 16.94 5.88 34.68
N HIS A 105 17.19 6.47 35.85
CA HIS A 105 17.52 5.74 37.07
C HIS A 105 16.40 4.77 37.46
N THR A 106 15.14 5.23 37.46
CA THR A 106 13.96 4.38 37.73
C THR A 106 13.83 3.25 36.70
N ARG A 107 14.13 3.54 35.44
CA ARG A 107 14.04 2.55 34.35
C ARG A 107 15.13 1.50 34.41
N LEU A 108 16.33 1.85 34.89
CA LEU A 108 17.39 0.88 35.18
C LEU A 108 16.99 -0.13 36.27
N HIS A 109 16.24 0.31 37.29
CA HIS A 109 15.76 -0.57 38.37
C HIS A 109 14.56 -1.44 37.98
N THR A 110 13.77 -1.01 37.00
CA THR A 110 12.52 -1.69 36.57
C THR A 110 12.70 -2.54 35.31
N ARG A 111 13.92 -2.67 34.79
CA ARG A 111 14.23 -3.39 33.54
C ARG A 111 13.82 -4.87 33.65
N SER A 112 12.74 -5.26 32.97
CA SER A 112 12.37 -6.67 32.82
C SER A 112 13.24 -7.34 31.77
N THR A 113 13.80 -8.52 32.06
CA THR A 113 14.76 -9.28 31.26
C THR A 113 14.19 -9.94 29.99
N GLY A 114 13.16 -9.38 29.34
CA GLY A 114 12.49 -10.06 28.24
C GLY A 114 11.76 -9.18 27.24
N PHE A 115 12.51 -8.53 26.34
CA PHE A 115 12.29 -8.39 24.89
C PHE A 115 13.48 -7.60 24.28
N LYS A 116 13.71 -7.70 22.96
CA LYS A 116 14.86 -7.16 22.19
C LYS A 116 15.53 -5.93 22.85
N ASP A 117 16.72 -6.12 23.40
CA ASP A 117 17.48 -5.09 24.12
C ASP A 117 17.60 -3.76 23.35
N ARG A 118 17.60 -3.81 22.00
CA ARG A 118 17.86 -2.68 21.11
C ARG A 118 16.95 -1.44 21.30
N GLU A 119 15.64 -1.55 21.14
CA GLU A 119 14.75 -0.36 21.21
C GLU A 119 14.61 0.17 22.65
N ALA A 120 14.74 -0.72 23.64
CA ALA A 120 14.82 -0.32 25.04
C ALA A 120 16.13 0.40 25.35
N ASN A 121 17.23 0.01 24.71
CA ASN A 121 18.53 0.65 24.79
C ASN A 121 18.57 2.02 24.08
N GLU A 122 17.82 2.18 22.98
CA GLU A 122 17.70 3.46 22.26
C GLU A 122 17.24 4.60 23.19
N ILE A 123 16.35 4.32 24.16
CA ILE A 123 15.95 5.33 25.17
C ILE A 123 17.17 5.81 25.96
N PHE A 124 18.06 4.91 26.37
CA PHE A 124 19.25 5.27 27.15
C PHE A 124 20.26 6.03 26.31
N SER A 125 20.62 5.54 25.13
CA SER A 125 21.59 6.20 24.26
C SER A 125 21.12 7.60 23.83
N VAL A 126 19.87 7.75 23.43
CA VAL A 126 19.29 9.06 23.04
C VAL A 126 19.19 10.00 24.24
N SER A 127 18.80 9.51 25.41
CA SER A 127 18.71 10.37 26.61
C SER A 127 20.09 10.81 27.10
N LEU A 128 21.10 9.95 27.05
CA LEU A 128 22.48 10.32 27.36
C LEU A 128 23.04 11.33 26.36
N LEU A 129 22.67 11.20 25.07
CA LEU A 129 23.04 12.17 24.05
C LEU A 129 22.39 13.53 24.33
N ALA A 130 21.12 13.54 24.71
CA ALA A 130 20.43 14.76 25.15
C ALA A 130 21.13 15.40 26.36
N VAL A 131 21.52 14.61 27.35
CA VAL A 131 22.26 15.09 28.53
C VAL A 131 23.61 15.70 28.12
N ARG A 132 24.37 15.05 27.24
CA ARG A 132 25.63 15.59 26.71
C ARG A 132 25.42 16.92 26.00
N LYS A 133 24.45 17.00 25.06
CA LYS A 133 24.17 18.24 24.32
C LYS A 133 23.70 19.36 25.25
N ASN A 134 22.97 19.03 26.31
CA ASN A 134 22.57 20.00 27.33
C ASN A 134 23.76 20.49 28.17
N LEU A 135 24.67 19.59 28.57
CA LEU A 135 25.89 19.95 29.27
C LEU A 135 26.71 20.95 28.45
N ILE A 136 26.92 20.69 27.16
CA ILE A 136 27.62 21.61 26.25
C ILE A 136 26.96 23.00 26.27
N ARG A 137 25.63 23.08 26.15
CA ARG A 137 24.89 24.36 26.20
C ARG A 137 25.04 25.09 27.53
N ILE A 138 25.03 24.37 28.66
CA ILE A 138 25.25 24.97 29.99
C ILE A 138 26.65 25.58 30.05
N LEU A 139 27.67 24.86 29.59
CA LEU A 139 29.06 25.34 29.60
C LEU A 139 29.25 26.54 28.67
N GLU A 140 28.62 26.54 27.49
CA GLU A 140 28.66 27.67 26.56
C GLU A 140 27.97 28.94 27.12
N LYS A 141 26.91 28.77 27.89
CA LYS A 141 26.07 29.88 28.37
C LYS A 141 26.53 30.42 29.73
N ASP A 142 26.77 29.53 30.68
CA ASP A 142 26.99 29.84 32.09
C ASP A 142 28.47 29.65 32.52
N GLY A 143 29.32 29.19 31.59
CA GLY A 143 30.77 29.03 31.76
C GLY A 143 31.19 27.74 32.48
N ASP A 144 32.50 27.53 32.59
CA ASP A 144 33.09 26.28 33.10
C ASP A 144 32.79 25.99 34.59
N ASN A 145 32.31 26.97 35.36
CA ASN A 145 32.01 26.84 36.79
C ASN A 145 30.49 26.81 37.10
N ALA A 146 29.65 26.48 36.11
CA ALA A 146 28.21 26.36 36.30
C ALA A 146 27.85 25.25 37.31
N SER A 147 27.11 25.59 38.36
CA SER A 147 26.68 24.63 39.40
C SER A 147 25.81 23.49 38.84
N GLU A 148 25.07 23.76 37.76
CA GLU A 148 24.27 22.78 37.04
C GLU A 148 25.14 21.69 36.38
N ALA A 149 26.34 22.02 35.92
CA ALA A 149 27.28 21.04 35.34
C ALA A 149 27.78 20.04 36.40
N SER A 150 28.08 20.51 37.61
CA SER A 150 28.43 19.66 38.75
C SER A 150 27.27 18.74 39.14
N ALA A 151 26.04 19.28 39.24
CA ALA A 151 24.85 18.49 39.56
C ALA A 151 24.56 17.38 38.53
N LEU A 152 24.76 17.67 37.23
CA LEU A 152 24.67 16.70 36.15
C LEU A 152 25.72 15.59 36.30
N CYS A 153 26.98 15.95 36.57
CA CYS A 153 28.08 15.01 36.75
C CYS A 153 27.78 14.01 37.89
N PHE A 154 27.36 14.51 39.06
CA PHE A 154 26.99 13.64 40.19
C PHE A 154 25.82 12.72 39.88
N SER A 155 24.79 13.24 39.22
CA SER A 155 23.61 12.46 38.82
C SER A 155 23.96 11.36 37.83
N LEU A 156 24.89 11.61 36.90
CA LEU A 156 25.40 10.63 35.94
C LEU A 156 26.18 9.51 36.62
N GLY A 157 27.00 9.82 37.62
CA GLY A 157 27.78 8.81 38.38
C GLY A 157 26.91 7.68 38.97
N ASN A 158 25.67 8.01 39.38
CA ASN A 158 24.71 7.04 39.91
C ASN A 158 24.08 6.11 38.85
N ILE A 159 24.08 6.54 37.59
CA ILE A 159 23.43 5.86 36.46
C ILE A 159 24.45 4.99 35.71
N VAL A 160 25.62 5.55 35.43
CA VAL A 160 26.67 4.96 34.58
C VAL A 160 27.07 3.55 34.99
N ASN A 161 27.22 3.31 36.30
CA ASN A 161 27.63 2.01 36.82
C ASN A 161 26.62 0.88 36.55
N LYS A 162 25.36 1.23 36.29
CA LYS A 162 24.24 0.30 36.06
C LYS A 162 23.82 0.23 34.58
N LEU A 163 24.39 1.06 33.70
CA LEU A 163 24.07 1.04 32.27
C LEU A 163 24.51 -0.28 31.63
N HIS A 164 23.64 -0.79 30.76
CA HIS A 164 24.01 -1.81 29.80
C HIS A 164 24.65 -1.14 28.59
N MET A 165 25.84 -1.60 28.21
CA MET A 165 26.66 -0.97 27.18
C MET A 165 26.45 -1.67 25.84
N ASP A 166 25.37 -1.35 25.13
CA ASP A 166 25.21 -1.67 23.70
C ASP A 166 26.01 -0.68 22.83
N PRO A 167 26.16 -0.91 21.51
CA PRO A 167 26.98 -0.07 20.64
C PRO A 167 26.65 1.44 20.72
N ASP A 168 25.37 1.80 20.66
CA ASP A 168 24.97 3.23 20.72
C ASP A 168 25.24 3.81 22.11
N THR A 169 24.88 3.09 23.17
CA THR A 169 25.15 3.57 24.55
C THR A 169 26.64 3.69 24.84
N ARG A 170 27.48 2.81 24.29
CA ARG A 170 28.96 2.91 24.38
C ARG A 170 29.46 4.18 23.71
N ALA A 171 29.11 4.40 22.45
CA ALA A 171 29.54 5.55 21.68
C ALA A 171 29.15 6.86 22.38
N VAL A 172 27.88 6.99 22.79
CA VAL A 172 27.41 8.18 23.53
C VAL A 172 28.11 8.32 24.88
N SER A 173 28.37 7.22 25.58
CA SER A 173 29.06 7.26 26.88
C SER A 173 30.52 7.72 26.75
N ILE A 174 31.22 7.31 25.69
CA ILE A 174 32.57 7.79 25.38
C ILE A 174 32.54 9.29 25.14
N LEU A 175 31.65 9.76 24.26
CA LEU A 175 31.48 11.17 23.95
C LEU A 175 31.10 12.03 25.16
N LEU A 176 30.27 11.50 26.05
CA LEU A 176 29.89 12.19 27.29
C LEU A 176 31.06 12.25 28.26
N LEU A 177 31.83 11.17 28.39
CA LEU A 177 33.03 11.14 29.23
C LEU A 177 34.10 12.11 28.71
N ASP A 178 34.29 12.19 27.39
CA ASP A 178 35.19 13.13 26.74
C ASP A 178 34.83 14.58 27.09
N THR A 179 33.56 14.97 26.86
CA THR A 179 33.04 16.30 27.22
C THR A 179 33.19 16.60 28.73
N LEU A 180 32.94 15.62 29.59
CA LEU A 180 33.13 15.80 31.03
C LEU A 180 34.61 15.95 31.43
N THR A 181 35.52 15.22 30.78
CA THR A 181 36.96 15.29 31.05
C THR A 181 37.52 16.64 30.61
N GLU A 182 37.11 17.10 29.43
CA GLU A 182 37.43 18.43 28.91
C GLU A 182 36.94 19.54 29.87
N TRP A 183 35.67 19.45 30.32
CA TRP A 183 35.13 20.37 31.32
C TRP A 183 35.93 20.38 32.63
N VAL A 184 36.25 19.19 33.18
CA VAL A 184 37.04 19.08 34.42
C VAL A 184 38.44 19.69 34.28
N SER A 185 39.02 19.68 33.07
CA SER A 185 40.32 20.32 32.81
C SER A 185 40.26 21.85 32.78
N ARG A 186 39.09 22.44 32.54
CA ARG A 186 38.88 23.90 32.41
C ARG A 186 38.32 24.56 33.68
N ARG A 187 37.55 23.84 34.48
CA ARG A 187 36.93 24.37 35.70
C ARG A 187 37.95 24.77 36.77
N SER A 188 37.57 25.71 37.63
CA SER A 188 38.36 26.06 38.81
C SER A 188 38.24 24.99 39.90
N VAL A 189 39.30 24.81 40.68
CA VAL A 189 39.30 23.88 41.82
C VAL A 189 38.42 24.44 42.94
N ASP A 190 37.43 23.65 43.36
CA ASP A 190 36.51 23.92 44.47
C ASP A 190 36.40 22.70 45.43
N GLY A 191 35.50 22.78 46.43
CA GLY A 191 35.27 21.72 47.42
C GLY A 191 34.66 20.42 46.87
N ASP A 192 34.08 20.44 45.66
CA ASP A 192 33.46 19.28 45.01
C ASP A 192 34.47 18.53 44.10
N SER A 193 35.69 19.07 43.93
CA SER A 193 36.68 18.58 42.96
C SER A 193 37.09 17.12 43.15
N ASP A 194 37.27 16.68 44.40
CA ASP A 194 37.67 15.31 44.70
C ASP A 194 36.55 14.30 44.36
N GLU A 195 35.30 14.67 44.64
CA GLU A 195 34.13 13.84 44.34
C GLU A 195 33.86 13.77 42.83
N ILE A 196 34.00 14.89 42.11
CA ILE A 196 33.90 14.93 40.65
C ILE A 196 35.00 14.05 40.03
N ALA A 197 36.25 14.18 40.49
CA ALA A 197 37.35 13.34 40.01
C ALA A 197 37.08 11.84 40.24
N TYR A 198 36.49 11.48 41.39
CA TYR A 198 36.07 10.10 41.67
C TYR A 198 34.99 9.62 40.69
N VAL A 199 33.98 10.43 40.38
CA VAL A 199 32.92 10.09 39.41
C VAL A 199 33.50 9.85 38.02
N ILE A 200 34.38 10.74 37.53
CA ILE A 200 35.03 10.59 36.23
C ILE A 200 35.91 9.34 36.19
N HIS A 201 36.68 9.08 37.23
CA HIS A 201 37.50 7.86 37.32
C HIS A 201 36.64 6.59 37.29
N SER A 202 35.53 6.58 38.04
CA SER A 202 34.55 5.48 38.06
C SER A 202 33.94 5.26 36.67
N TYR A 203 33.56 6.34 35.98
CA TYR A 203 33.03 6.29 34.62
C TYR A 203 34.06 5.71 33.63
N LYS A 204 35.29 6.26 33.63
CA LYS A 204 36.39 5.77 32.77
C LYS A 204 36.66 4.28 33.01
N ARG A 205 36.66 3.82 34.27
CA ARG A 205 36.85 2.41 34.63
C ARG A 205 35.72 1.51 34.10
N LYS A 206 34.47 1.95 34.21
CA LYS A 206 33.30 1.21 33.69
C LYS A 206 33.37 1.05 32.17
N ILE A 207 33.64 2.14 31.44
CA ILE A 207 33.81 2.11 29.99
C ILE A 207 34.98 1.20 29.59
N SER A 208 36.13 1.34 30.26
CA SER A 208 37.33 0.53 29.97
C SER A 208 37.09 -0.97 30.13
N LYS A 209 36.28 -1.38 31.12
CA LYS A 209 35.91 -2.78 31.36
C LYS A 209 35.02 -3.34 30.25
N ASP A 210 34.10 -2.54 29.72
CA ASP A 210 33.03 -3.03 28.82
C ASP A 210 33.40 -2.94 27.31
N ILE A 211 34.41 -2.16 26.92
CA ILE A 211 34.84 -2.03 25.50
C ILE A 211 35.87 -3.12 25.10
N SER A 212 35.72 -4.42 25.36
CA SER A 212 36.77 -5.38 24.89
C SER A 212 36.85 -5.47 23.35
N GLN A 213 35.73 -5.28 22.65
CA GLN A 213 35.61 -5.10 21.20
C GLN A 213 34.48 -4.09 20.94
N PHE A 214 34.78 -2.98 20.28
CA PHE A 214 33.80 -1.98 19.86
C PHE A 214 33.89 -1.76 18.36
N ASP A 215 32.73 -1.65 17.74
CA ASP A 215 32.56 -1.51 16.30
C ASP A 215 31.50 -0.43 16.09
N ILE A 216 31.95 0.73 15.63
CA ILE A 216 31.09 1.89 15.40
C ILE A 216 30.09 1.65 14.26
N SER A 217 30.36 0.70 13.35
CA SER A 217 29.43 0.36 12.25
C SER A 217 28.14 -0.30 12.75
N LYS A 218 28.15 -0.83 13.99
CA LYS A 218 26.98 -1.41 14.65
C LYS A 218 26.12 -0.38 15.36
N CYS A 219 26.56 0.88 15.43
CA CYS A 219 25.75 1.97 15.93
C CYS A 219 24.61 2.30 14.96
N HIS A 220 23.45 2.64 15.53
CA HIS A 220 22.28 3.09 14.78
C HIS A 220 22.09 4.60 14.86
N LEU A 221 22.68 5.25 15.87
CA LEU A 221 22.78 6.70 15.92
C LEU A 221 23.84 7.16 14.91
N TYR A 222 23.60 8.35 14.36
CA TYR A 222 24.56 9.00 13.49
C TYR A 222 25.50 9.85 14.33
N TYR A 223 26.80 9.61 14.16
CA TYR A 223 27.88 10.40 14.74
C TYR A 223 28.63 11.12 13.59
N PRO A 224 28.74 12.45 13.62
CA PRO A 224 29.61 13.22 12.72
C PRO A 224 31.08 12.78 12.81
N ILE A 225 31.88 13.14 11.80
CA ILE A 225 33.30 12.72 11.70
C ILE A 225 34.07 13.12 12.97
N GLU A 226 33.84 14.33 13.48
CA GLU A 226 34.51 14.85 14.68
C GLU A 226 34.19 14.00 15.93
N GLU A 227 32.94 13.53 16.05
CA GLU A 227 32.54 12.65 17.15
C GLU A 227 33.11 11.23 16.97
N ARG A 228 33.28 10.75 15.73
CA ARG A 228 33.93 9.45 15.47
C ARG A 228 35.42 9.51 15.78
N ASP A 229 36.09 10.58 15.37
CA ASP A 229 37.51 10.80 15.66
C ASP A 229 37.76 10.86 17.17
N ALA A 230 36.87 11.51 17.93
CA ALA A 230 36.93 11.52 19.39
C ALA A 230 36.75 10.12 20.00
N ILE A 231 35.84 9.31 19.46
CA ILE A 231 35.64 7.91 19.88
C ILE A 231 36.90 7.09 19.57
N ASP A 232 37.44 7.18 18.35
CA ASP A 232 38.62 6.42 17.92
C ASP A 232 39.88 6.83 18.70
N PHE A 233 40.05 8.13 18.99
CA PHE A 233 41.10 8.64 19.86
C PHE A 233 41.02 8.02 21.26
N PHE A 234 39.83 8.02 21.87
CA PHE A 234 39.61 7.43 23.19
C PHE A 234 39.86 5.90 23.20
N LEU A 235 39.45 5.18 22.15
CA LEU A 235 39.73 3.75 22.02
C LEU A 235 41.24 3.48 21.95
N THR A 236 41.95 4.31 21.19
CA THR A 236 43.41 4.25 21.05
C THR A 236 44.11 4.47 22.39
N GLU A 237 43.67 5.45 23.19
CA GLU A 237 44.19 5.66 24.56
C GLU A 237 44.02 4.44 25.48
N LEU A 238 42.98 3.64 25.27
CA LEU A 238 42.73 2.42 26.04
C LEU A 238 43.50 1.19 25.50
N GLY A 239 44.34 1.36 24.47
CA GLY A 239 45.04 0.27 23.81
C GLY A 239 44.10 -0.66 23.04
N LYS A 240 42.98 -0.13 22.53
CA LYS A 240 41.96 -0.88 21.81
C LYS A 240 41.72 -0.27 20.43
N ASN A 241 41.41 -1.12 19.45
CA ASN A 241 41.14 -0.67 18.10
C ASN A 241 39.65 -0.81 17.78
N ASN A 242 39.13 0.11 16.96
CA ASN A 242 37.82 -0.03 16.34
C ASN A 242 37.88 -1.22 15.36
N TYR A 243 37.05 -2.23 15.58
CA TYR A 243 37.03 -3.41 14.73
C TYR A 243 36.02 -3.19 13.60
N HIS A 244 36.49 -2.95 12.38
CA HIS A 244 35.62 -3.01 11.21
C HIS A 244 35.38 -4.48 10.87
N GLN A 245 34.17 -4.97 11.12
CA GLN A 245 33.80 -6.32 10.70
C GLN A 245 33.89 -6.43 9.17
N GLU A 246 34.46 -7.54 8.67
CA GLU A 246 34.41 -7.86 7.24
C GLU A 246 32.97 -7.76 6.73
N LEU A 247 32.82 -7.04 5.63
CA LEU A 247 31.53 -6.69 5.06
C LEU A 247 30.74 -7.97 4.70
N GLU A 248 29.48 -8.03 5.13
CA GLU A 248 28.54 -9.05 4.64
C GLU A 248 28.50 -9.00 3.09
N ASP A 249 28.46 -10.19 2.46
CA ASP A 249 28.41 -10.35 1.01
C ASP A 249 27.36 -9.41 0.37
N PHE A 250 27.72 -8.79 -0.75
CA PHE A 250 26.84 -7.93 -1.57
C PHE A 250 25.82 -8.76 -2.36
N GLY A 251 26.15 -10.00 -2.68
CA GLY A 251 25.48 -10.79 -3.69
C GLY A 251 24.11 -11.36 -3.27
N TYR A 252 23.44 -11.97 -4.25
CA TYR A 252 22.28 -12.80 -3.95
C TYR A 252 22.69 -14.11 -3.28
N PRO A 253 21.84 -14.70 -2.41
CA PRO A 253 22.13 -15.96 -1.74
C PRO A 253 22.64 -17.04 -2.71
N GLU A 254 23.76 -17.70 -2.40
CA GLU A 254 24.41 -18.69 -3.27
C GLU A 254 23.50 -19.88 -3.62
N ASN A 255 22.63 -20.28 -2.68
CA ASN A 255 21.68 -21.36 -2.85
C ASN A 255 20.49 -21.02 -3.79
N MET A 256 20.33 -19.76 -4.19
CA MET A 256 19.24 -19.30 -5.05
C MET A 256 19.65 -19.34 -6.52
N THR A 257 19.56 -20.51 -7.15
CA THR A 257 20.04 -20.73 -8.54
C THR A 257 19.25 -19.95 -9.61
N ILE A 258 18.00 -19.54 -9.33
CA ILE A 258 17.18 -18.80 -10.30
C ILE A 258 17.75 -17.42 -10.67
N VAL A 259 18.64 -16.88 -9.84
CA VAL A 259 19.27 -15.58 -10.03
C VAL A 259 20.75 -15.69 -10.41
N ASP A 260 21.23 -16.87 -10.79
CA ASP A 260 22.64 -17.09 -11.16
C ASP A 260 23.10 -16.14 -12.28
N SER A 261 22.24 -15.89 -13.28
CA SER A 261 22.54 -14.96 -14.38
C SER A 261 22.65 -13.49 -13.94
N LEU A 262 22.09 -13.15 -12.78
CA LEU A 262 22.06 -11.78 -12.26
C LEU A 262 23.25 -11.46 -11.34
N ARG A 263 24.06 -12.46 -10.95
CA ARG A 263 25.23 -12.25 -10.07
C ARG A 263 26.40 -11.59 -10.80
N GLN A 264 26.39 -11.59 -12.13
CA GLN A 264 27.44 -10.99 -12.95
C GLN A 264 26.86 -9.85 -13.79
N PRO A 265 27.61 -8.74 -13.94
CA PRO A 265 27.17 -7.62 -14.78
C PRO A 265 27.02 -8.06 -16.24
N ALA A 266 26.16 -7.36 -16.98
CA ALA A 266 26.10 -7.55 -18.44
C ALA A 266 27.46 -7.19 -19.07
N SER A 267 27.80 -7.91 -20.13
CA SER A 267 28.95 -7.56 -20.96
C SER A 267 28.72 -6.17 -21.57
N THR A 268 29.79 -5.43 -21.87
CA THR A 268 29.65 -4.10 -22.45
C THR A 268 28.95 -4.13 -23.81
N SER A 269 29.03 -5.23 -24.56
CA SER A 269 28.31 -5.39 -25.84
C SER A 269 26.82 -5.67 -25.67
N ASP A 270 26.39 -6.24 -24.54
CA ASP A 270 25.00 -6.60 -24.29
C ASP A 270 24.26 -5.56 -23.42
N TYR A 271 24.92 -4.45 -23.08
CA TYR A 271 24.38 -3.40 -22.22
C TYR A 271 23.90 -2.20 -23.04
N HIS A 272 22.61 -1.90 -23.00
CA HIS A 272 21.95 -0.82 -23.75
C HIS A 272 21.98 0.54 -23.04
N GLY A 273 23.04 0.79 -22.27
CA GLY A 273 23.21 2.00 -21.48
C GLY A 273 22.34 2.04 -20.22
N ASN A 274 22.50 3.11 -19.45
CA ASN A 274 21.80 3.25 -18.17
C ASN A 274 20.30 3.53 -18.37
N PRO A 275 19.39 2.62 -17.96
CA PRO A 275 17.95 2.78 -18.21
C PRO A 275 17.30 3.85 -17.31
N PHE A 276 18.05 4.38 -16.33
CA PHE A 276 17.57 5.41 -15.40
C PHE A 276 18.13 6.80 -15.71
N GLN A 277 19.03 6.91 -16.68
CA GLN A 277 19.65 8.17 -17.08
C GLN A 277 18.68 9.00 -17.93
N VAL A 278 18.59 10.29 -17.63
CA VAL A 278 17.83 11.26 -18.41
C VAL A 278 18.77 12.40 -18.78
N ASP A 279 19.08 12.55 -20.07
CA ASP A 279 20.13 13.45 -20.56
C ASP A 279 19.93 14.93 -20.15
N GLU A 280 18.68 15.36 -20.04
CA GLU A 280 18.31 16.72 -19.63
C GLU A 280 18.56 17.00 -18.12
N VAL A 281 18.79 15.96 -17.32
CA VAL A 281 18.87 16.04 -15.86
C VAL A 281 20.32 15.82 -15.41
N SER A 282 21.01 16.92 -15.10
CA SER A 282 22.36 16.88 -14.52
C SER A 282 22.38 16.47 -13.06
N LYS A 283 23.57 16.12 -12.54
CA LYS A 283 23.82 15.90 -11.11
C LYS A 283 23.44 17.14 -10.28
N GLU A 284 23.72 18.34 -10.78
CA GLU A 284 23.38 19.61 -10.14
C GLU A 284 21.85 19.81 -10.08
N THR A 285 21.14 19.45 -11.15
CA THR A 285 19.67 19.46 -11.19
C THR A 285 19.08 18.53 -10.12
N LEU A 286 19.58 17.28 -10.04
CA LEU A 286 19.15 16.33 -9.01
C LEU A 286 19.41 16.84 -7.60
N ARG A 287 20.55 17.50 -7.36
CA ARG A 287 20.87 18.14 -6.07
C ARG A 287 19.86 19.21 -5.69
N SER A 288 19.51 20.10 -6.61
CA SER A 288 18.50 21.14 -6.37
C SER A 288 17.11 20.55 -6.12
N LEU A 289 16.72 19.54 -6.88
CA LEU A 289 15.44 18.85 -6.73
C LEU A 289 15.38 18.04 -5.42
N PHE A 290 16.52 17.57 -4.92
CA PHE A 290 16.59 16.84 -3.65
C PHE A 290 16.21 17.73 -2.47
N ASP A 291 16.71 18.97 -2.42
CA ASP A 291 16.33 19.94 -1.38
C ASP A 291 14.82 20.26 -1.44
N GLU A 292 14.25 20.35 -2.65
CA GLU A 292 12.80 20.48 -2.83
C GLU A 292 12.05 19.25 -2.33
N ASN A 293 12.49 18.04 -2.69
CA ASN A 293 11.87 16.79 -2.25
C ASN A 293 11.90 16.65 -0.73
N ILE A 294 13.02 16.97 -0.08
CA ILE A 294 13.14 16.94 1.38
C ILE A 294 12.19 17.95 2.02
N ARG A 295 12.03 19.15 1.46
CA ARG A 295 11.01 20.11 1.93
C ARG A 295 9.60 19.56 1.77
N ASN A 296 9.29 18.91 0.66
CA ASN A 296 7.98 18.30 0.42
C ASN A 296 7.72 17.13 1.37
N GLU A 297 8.69 16.24 1.57
CA GLU A 297 8.61 15.21 2.60
C GLU A 297 8.46 15.81 4.01
N ASN A 298 9.06 16.98 4.26
CA ASN A 298 8.95 17.75 5.51
C ASN A 298 7.64 18.52 5.70
N ALA A 299 6.91 18.81 4.63
CA ALA A 299 5.57 19.36 4.72
C ALA A 299 4.57 18.32 5.28
N ASN A 300 3.34 18.74 5.57
CA ASN A 300 2.21 17.84 5.89
C ASN A 300 1.27 17.62 4.69
N TRP A 301 1.28 18.56 3.75
CA TRP A 301 0.49 18.58 2.53
C TRP A 301 1.35 19.06 1.38
N LEU A 302 1.11 18.54 0.17
CA LEU A 302 1.66 19.14 -1.05
C LEU A 302 0.69 20.25 -1.51
N PRO A 303 1.08 21.53 -1.44
CA PRO A 303 0.25 22.61 -1.96
C PRO A 303 0.33 22.58 -3.49
N VAL A 304 -0.81 22.32 -4.14
CA VAL A 304 -0.90 22.32 -5.59
C VAL A 304 -1.88 23.37 -6.07
N ARG A 305 -1.49 24.15 -7.08
CA ARG A 305 -2.41 25.12 -7.69
C ARG A 305 -3.66 24.42 -8.20
N ASN A 306 -4.83 24.89 -7.79
CA ASN A 306 -6.08 24.27 -8.17
C ASN A 306 -6.38 24.44 -9.67
N PHE A 307 -7.24 23.59 -10.22
CA PHE A 307 -7.64 23.69 -11.63
C PHE A 307 -8.55 24.90 -11.85
N GLU A 308 -7.99 25.96 -12.42
CA GLU A 308 -8.71 27.14 -12.91
C GLU A 308 -8.60 27.22 -14.45
N PRO A 309 -9.73 27.29 -15.18
CA PRO A 309 -9.70 27.42 -16.63
C PRO A 309 -9.21 28.81 -17.09
N ASN A 310 -9.48 29.86 -16.31
CA ASN A 310 -9.16 31.26 -16.62
C ASN A 310 -8.77 32.01 -15.34
N ALA A 311 -7.47 32.11 -15.04
CA ALA A 311 -6.99 32.75 -13.82
C ALA A 311 -7.20 34.28 -13.85
N ARG A 312 -7.93 34.82 -12.86
CA ARG A 312 -7.69 36.21 -12.40
C ARG A 312 -6.51 36.19 -11.42
N LYS A 313 -5.71 37.26 -11.40
CA LYS A 313 -4.42 37.31 -10.68
C LYS A 313 -4.57 36.96 -9.18
N PRO A 314 -3.55 36.33 -8.55
CA PRO A 314 -3.53 36.07 -7.10
C PRO A 314 -3.52 37.40 -6.33
N GLY A 315 -4.48 37.58 -5.40
CA GLY A 315 -4.55 38.78 -4.54
C GLY A 315 -5.96 39.25 -4.18
N ASP A 316 -7.00 38.75 -4.85
CA ASP A 316 -8.40 39.05 -4.48
C ASP A 316 -8.84 38.19 -3.29
N HIS A 317 -9.47 38.79 -2.28
CA HIS A 317 -10.16 38.11 -1.15
C HIS A 317 -11.39 37.26 -1.57
N ASN A 318 -11.42 36.79 -2.83
CA ASN A 318 -12.51 36.04 -3.45
C ASN A 318 -12.31 34.52 -3.41
N TYR A 319 -11.24 34.02 -2.80
CA TYR A 319 -10.97 32.57 -2.65
C TYR A 319 -11.52 32.00 -1.33
N ALA A 320 -11.78 30.69 -1.32
CA ALA A 320 -12.37 29.97 -0.19
C ALA A 320 -11.55 30.12 1.12
N GLU A 321 -10.23 30.23 1.01
CA GLU A 321 -9.31 30.48 2.12
C GLU A 321 -9.63 31.79 2.86
N GLY A 322 -9.93 32.85 2.12
CA GLY A 322 -10.31 34.15 2.71
C GLY A 322 -11.68 34.12 3.39
N LEU A 323 -12.57 33.20 3.00
CA LEU A 323 -13.84 33.00 3.68
C LEU A 323 -13.67 32.26 5.01
N ILE A 324 -12.81 31.23 5.04
CA ILE A 324 -12.44 30.52 6.27
C ILE A 324 -11.77 31.47 7.26
N GLU A 325 -10.91 32.37 6.77
CA GLU A 325 -10.30 33.43 7.59
C GLU A 325 -11.36 34.35 8.19
N LYS A 326 -12.35 34.80 7.39
CA LYS A 326 -13.50 35.61 7.86
C LYS A 326 -14.37 34.88 8.88
N TRP A 327 -14.48 33.55 8.81
CA TRP A 327 -15.20 32.75 9.82
C TRP A 327 -14.47 32.64 11.15
N GLY A 328 -13.22 33.14 11.24
CA GLY A 328 -12.47 33.21 12.50
C GLY A 328 -12.02 31.84 13.03
N TRP A 329 -11.89 30.83 12.17
CA TRP A 329 -11.53 29.47 12.60
C TRP A 329 -10.20 29.41 13.37
N LYS A 330 -9.17 30.18 12.96
CA LYS A 330 -7.88 30.25 13.69
C LYS A 330 -8.12 30.62 15.16
N THR A 331 -8.80 31.74 15.41
CA THR A 331 -9.11 32.23 16.75
C THR A 331 -9.98 31.26 17.54
N ASN A 332 -11.01 30.70 16.92
CA ASN A 332 -11.94 29.77 17.58
C ASN A 332 -11.26 28.46 17.98
N ILE A 333 -10.33 27.96 17.15
CA ILE A 333 -9.54 26.75 17.44
C ILE A 333 -8.63 27.03 18.63
N THR A 334 -7.85 28.12 18.63
CA THR A 334 -6.96 28.48 19.76
C THR A 334 -7.75 28.60 21.07
N GLN A 335 -8.89 29.30 21.05
CA GLN A 335 -9.75 29.44 22.24
C GLN A 335 -10.34 28.09 22.70
N SER A 336 -10.72 27.22 21.76
CA SER A 336 -11.28 25.90 22.07
C SER A 336 -10.25 24.96 22.66
N ILE A 337 -8.99 24.98 22.17
CA ILE A 337 -7.86 24.25 22.76
C ILE A 337 -7.70 24.68 24.22
N ALA A 338 -7.54 25.98 24.49
CA ALA A 338 -7.34 26.50 25.83
C ALA A 338 -8.52 26.19 26.78
N ARG A 339 -9.76 26.22 26.27
CA ARG A 339 -10.96 25.91 27.06
C ARG A 339 -11.07 24.41 27.38
N LEU A 340 -10.83 23.55 26.40
CA LEU A 340 -10.98 22.10 26.55
C LEU A 340 -9.82 21.50 27.35
N GLU A 341 -8.60 22.02 27.18
CA GLU A 341 -7.43 21.62 27.97
C GLU A 341 -7.68 21.84 29.47
N LYS A 342 -8.22 23.01 29.87
CA LYS A 342 -8.56 23.30 31.27
C LYS A 342 -9.55 22.30 31.90
N LYS A 343 -10.39 21.65 31.09
CA LYS A 343 -11.38 20.66 31.55
C LYS A 343 -10.81 19.24 31.67
N ARG A 344 -9.60 18.97 31.16
CA ARG A 344 -9.01 17.64 31.15
C ARG A 344 -8.17 17.42 32.42
N ILE A 345 -8.52 16.37 33.18
CA ILE A 345 -7.84 15.95 34.42
C ILE A 345 -6.70 14.93 34.13
N GLN A 346 -6.65 14.36 32.92
CA GLN A 346 -5.67 13.32 32.58
C GLN A 346 -4.27 13.91 32.33
N TYR A 347 -3.32 13.55 33.19
CA TYR A 347 -1.94 14.03 33.16
C TYR A 347 -1.17 13.77 31.86
N PRO A 348 -1.28 12.60 31.18
CA PRO A 348 -0.48 12.35 29.98
C PRO A 348 -0.80 13.34 28.86
N LEU A 349 -2.06 13.47 28.45
CA LEU A 349 -2.48 14.37 27.37
C LEU A 349 -2.09 15.83 27.63
N LYS A 350 -2.31 16.32 28.85
CA LYS A 350 -2.00 17.70 29.24
C LYS A 350 -0.51 18.01 29.09
N ASN A 351 0.35 17.12 29.57
CA ASN A 351 1.79 17.29 29.49
C ASN A 351 2.30 17.32 28.03
N TYR A 352 1.66 16.58 27.11
CA TYR A 352 2.03 16.62 25.69
C TYR A 352 1.52 17.86 24.96
N LEU A 353 0.33 18.35 25.31
CA LEU A 353 -0.19 19.61 24.77
C LEU A 353 0.73 20.80 25.11
N GLN A 354 1.41 20.74 26.26
CA GLN A 354 2.34 21.77 26.72
C GLN A 354 3.71 21.76 26.03
N LEU A 355 4.04 20.71 25.26
CA LEU A 355 5.31 20.65 24.51
C LEU A 355 5.34 21.63 23.34
N LEU A 356 4.18 22.09 22.88
CA LEU A 356 4.04 23.05 21.79
C LEU A 356 3.17 24.21 22.26
N SER A 357 3.35 25.37 21.65
CA SER A 357 2.43 26.48 21.87
C SER A 357 1.05 26.17 21.27
N HIS A 358 0.00 26.76 21.84
CA HIS A 358 -1.34 26.65 21.28
C HIS A 358 -1.42 27.15 19.83
N ASP A 359 -0.63 28.18 19.48
CA ASP A 359 -0.59 28.71 18.12
C ASP A 359 0.01 27.71 17.13
N GLN A 360 1.10 27.02 17.48
CA GLN A 360 1.66 25.95 16.63
C GLN A 360 0.65 24.82 16.38
N ILE A 361 -0.08 24.39 17.42
CA ILE A 361 -1.11 23.36 17.29
C ILE A 361 -2.27 23.87 16.42
N THR A 362 -2.71 25.11 16.65
CA THR A 362 -3.79 25.73 15.86
C THR A 362 -3.43 25.82 14.39
N GLU A 363 -2.20 26.18 14.02
CA GLU A 363 -1.78 26.31 12.63
C GLU A 363 -1.84 24.98 11.88
N GLU A 364 -1.32 23.90 12.48
CA GLU A 364 -1.39 22.56 11.89
C GLU A 364 -2.82 22.03 11.77
N VAL A 365 -3.65 22.26 12.81
CA VAL A 365 -5.07 21.87 12.79
C VAL A 365 -5.82 22.66 11.71
N LEU A 366 -5.61 23.97 11.62
CA LEU A 366 -6.25 24.82 10.61
C LEU A 366 -5.84 24.38 9.20
N GLN A 367 -4.55 24.09 8.98
CA GLN A 367 -4.08 23.60 7.69
C GLN A 367 -4.71 22.26 7.32
N ALA A 368 -4.80 21.31 8.27
CA ALA A 368 -5.41 20.00 8.05
C ALA A 368 -6.92 20.10 7.74
N VAL A 369 -7.65 20.96 8.45
CA VAL A 369 -9.09 21.18 8.22
C VAL A 369 -9.33 21.89 6.88
N THR A 370 -8.50 22.89 6.56
CA THR A 370 -8.54 23.57 5.26
C THR A 370 -8.24 22.61 4.11
N ALA A 371 -7.25 21.72 4.29
CA ALA A 371 -6.94 20.66 3.35
C ALA A 371 -8.13 19.71 3.13
N ALA A 372 -8.80 19.29 4.21
CA ALA A 372 -10.02 18.48 4.14
C ALA A 372 -11.13 19.17 3.31
N CYS A 373 -11.32 20.48 3.49
CA CYS A 373 -12.29 21.26 2.70
C CYS A 373 -11.87 21.38 1.22
N SER A 374 -10.57 21.56 0.94
CA SER A 374 -10.04 21.73 -0.42
C SER A 374 -10.23 20.49 -1.32
N GLN A 375 -10.42 19.32 -0.70
CA GLN A 375 -10.64 18.04 -1.37
C GLN A 375 -12.09 17.88 -1.88
N GLY A 376 -13.05 18.73 -1.49
CA GLY A 376 -14.43 18.65 -2.02
C GLY A 376 -15.16 17.31 -1.79
N GLN A 377 -14.65 16.47 -0.88
CA GLN A 377 -15.32 15.25 -0.45
C GLN A 377 -16.36 15.59 0.62
N ASN A 378 -17.58 15.06 0.46
CA ASN A 378 -18.67 15.29 1.42
C ASN A 378 -18.47 14.53 2.74
N MET A 379 -17.70 13.45 2.72
CA MET A 379 -17.46 12.58 3.86
C MET A 379 -16.02 12.05 3.84
N ILE A 380 -15.40 11.98 5.01
CA ILE A 380 -14.03 11.49 5.20
C ILE A 380 -14.06 10.38 6.26
N PRO A 381 -13.37 9.25 6.07
CA PRO A 381 -13.26 8.23 7.12
C PRO A 381 -12.71 8.81 8.42
N TYR A 382 -13.36 8.50 9.55
CA TYR A 382 -13.01 9.09 10.85
C TYR A 382 -11.54 8.84 11.23
N SER A 383 -11.03 7.63 10.97
CA SER A 383 -9.62 7.29 11.20
C SER A 383 -8.66 8.11 10.33
N THR A 384 -9.04 8.39 9.08
CA THR A 384 -8.26 9.23 8.17
C THR A 384 -8.22 10.66 8.70
N PHE A 385 -9.37 11.21 9.09
CA PHE A 385 -9.46 12.55 9.66
C PHE A 385 -8.66 12.70 10.97
N GLN A 386 -8.72 11.69 11.85
CA GLN A 386 -7.87 11.64 13.04
C GLN A 386 -6.38 11.68 12.71
N TYR A 387 -5.96 10.93 11.69
CA TYR A 387 -4.57 10.94 11.23
C TYR A 387 -4.17 12.30 10.67
N MET A 388 -5.03 12.92 9.84
CA MET A 388 -4.81 14.26 9.27
C MET A 388 -4.57 15.33 10.33
N LEU A 389 -5.28 15.28 11.46
CA LEU A 389 -5.12 16.23 12.55
C LEU A 389 -3.90 15.92 13.44
N THR A 390 -3.67 14.64 13.73
CA THR A 390 -2.71 14.23 14.77
C THR A 390 -1.29 14.15 14.24
N HIS A 391 -1.11 13.63 13.03
CA HIS A 391 0.23 13.37 12.48
C HIS A 391 1.08 14.65 12.36
N PRO A 392 0.56 15.78 11.84
CA PRO A 392 1.29 17.05 11.78
C PRO A 392 1.88 17.50 13.13
N VAL A 393 1.04 17.50 14.17
CA VAL A 393 1.43 17.98 15.50
C VAL A 393 2.49 17.06 16.14
N MET A 394 2.35 15.75 15.99
CA MET A 394 3.33 14.80 16.51
C MET A 394 4.68 14.92 15.82
N ARG A 395 4.68 15.30 14.55
CA ARG A 395 5.90 15.57 13.80
C ARG A 395 6.62 16.82 14.30
N LEU A 396 5.90 17.90 14.61
CA LEU A 396 6.52 19.09 15.19
C LEU A 396 7.26 18.75 16.48
N ILE A 397 6.65 17.94 17.36
CA ILE A 397 7.30 17.46 18.59
C ILE A 397 8.57 16.66 18.27
N HIS A 398 8.53 15.79 17.26
CA HIS A 398 9.71 15.02 16.87
C HIS A 398 10.81 15.90 16.26
N ASN A 399 10.46 16.92 15.48
CA ASN A 399 11.42 17.89 14.96
C ASN A 399 12.10 18.68 16.08
N GLU A 400 11.34 19.12 17.10
CA GLU A 400 11.91 19.74 18.31
C GLU A 400 12.90 18.80 19.01
N LEU A 401 12.57 17.51 19.14
CA LEU A 401 13.51 16.52 19.68
C LEU A 401 14.80 16.45 18.86
N LEU A 402 14.71 16.33 17.53
CA LEU A 402 15.89 16.24 16.66
C LEU A 402 16.76 17.49 16.74
N LEU A 403 16.15 18.68 16.84
CA LEU A 403 16.86 19.94 17.09
C LEU A 403 17.59 19.92 18.42
N LYS A 404 16.95 19.45 19.50
CA LYS A 404 17.59 19.32 20.82
C LYS A 404 18.77 18.34 20.82
N LEU A 405 18.73 17.31 19.97
CA LEU A 405 19.80 16.34 19.79
C LEU A 405 20.87 16.77 18.78
N SER A 406 20.72 17.93 18.12
CA SER A 406 21.58 18.40 17.03
C SER A 406 21.65 17.43 15.84
N VAL A 407 20.55 16.72 15.56
CA VAL A 407 20.47 15.73 14.46
C VAL A 407 19.84 16.38 13.22
N ASN A 408 20.65 16.56 12.17
CA ASN A 408 20.18 17.06 10.88
C ASN A 408 19.94 15.92 9.88
N VAL A 409 18.76 15.30 9.92
CA VAL A 409 18.37 14.18 9.03
C VAL A 409 18.48 14.58 7.56
N SER A 410 18.07 15.80 7.21
CA SER A 410 18.15 16.33 5.84
C SER A 410 19.59 16.42 5.35
N GLY A 411 20.50 16.93 6.19
CA GLY A 411 21.93 17.03 5.87
C GLY A 411 22.59 15.67 5.69
N ILE A 412 22.27 14.70 6.57
CA ILE A 412 22.76 13.32 6.47
C ILE A 412 22.42 12.73 5.10
N TRP A 413 21.16 12.80 4.69
CA TRP A 413 20.75 12.19 3.42
C TRP A 413 21.18 12.98 2.20
N LYS A 414 21.35 14.30 2.32
CA LYS A 414 21.89 15.13 1.24
C LYS A 414 23.27 14.65 0.82
N ILE A 415 24.16 14.45 1.80
CA ILE A 415 25.54 14.01 1.55
C ILE A 415 25.58 12.63 0.87
N VAL A 416 24.75 11.67 1.33
CA VAL A 416 24.66 10.34 0.70
C VAL A 416 24.07 10.43 -0.71
N PHE A 417 23.03 11.25 -0.89
CA PHE A 417 22.36 11.42 -2.18
C PHE A 417 23.30 12.01 -3.24
N GLU A 418 24.24 12.88 -2.85
CA GLU A 418 25.22 13.42 -3.78
C GLU A 418 26.09 12.35 -4.44
N ASP A 419 26.41 11.27 -3.73
CA ASP A 419 27.14 10.12 -4.29
C ASP A 419 26.17 9.15 -5.00
N TYR A 420 24.97 8.96 -4.44
CA TYR A 420 23.96 8.10 -5.04
C TYR A 420 23.50 8.60 -6.43
N ALA A 421 23.46 9.91 -6.63
CA ALA A 421 23.13 10.54 -7.90
C ALA A 421 24.06 10.09 -9.05
N GLU A 422 25.29 9.64 -8.76
CA GLU A 422 26.20 9.12 -9.78
C GLU A 422 25.69 7.84 -10.46
N PHE A 423 24.88 7.05 -9.76
CA PHE A 423 24.22 5.87 -10.32
C PHE A 423 23.36 6.21 -11.54
N PHE A 424 22.78 7.40 -11.57
CA PHE A 424 21.86 7.86 -12.63
C PHE A 424 22.58 8.57 -13.78
N GLN A 425 23.91 8.74 -13.68
CA GLN A 425 24.70 9.55 -14.61
C GLN A 425 25.87 8.77 -15.21
N LYS A 426 26.37 7.74 -14.52
CA LYS A 426 27.54 6.95 -14.91
C LYS A 426 27.16 5.51 -15.18
N GLU A 427 27.26 5.11 -16.44
CA GLU A 427 26.94 3.76 -16.89
C GLU A 427 27.86 2.70 -16.28
N GLU A 428 29.12 3.06 -15.97
CA GLU A 428 30.07 2.13 -15.36
C GLU A 428 29.62 1.68 -13.97
N ILE A 429 28.86 2.52 -13.28
CA ILE A 429 28.29 2.24 -11.96
C ILE A 429 27.02 1.42 -12.10
N SER A 430 26.05 1.89 -12.89
CA SER A 430 24.73 1.25 -13.04
C SER A 430 24.80 -0.14 -13.68
N ARG A 431 25.85 -0.42 -14.47
CA ARG A 431 26.07 -1.75 -15.06
C ARG A 431 26.57 -2.79 -14.05
N VAL A 432 27.35 -2.35 -13.05
CA VAL A 432 28.04 -3.24 -12.11
C VAL A 432 27.29 -3.39 -10.78
N HIS A 433 26.55 -2.37 -10.37
CA HIS A 433 25.88 -2.33 -9.08
C HIS A 433 24.36 -2.28 -9.22
N THR A 434 23.65 -2.90 -8.28
CA THR A 434 22.22 -2.59 -8.07
C THR A 434 22.08 -1.28 -7.30
N HIS A 435 20.86 -0.71 -7.27
CA HIS A 435 20.55 0.44 -6.41
C HIS A 435 20.91 0.19 -4.94
N ARG A 436 20.63 -1.02 -4.42
CA ARG A 436 20.93 -1.39 -3.04
C ARG A 436 22.44 -1.41 -2.79
N ASP A 437 23.20 -1.98 -3.70
CA ASP A 437 24.65 -2.12 -3.54
C ASP A 437 25.35 -0.76 -3.60
N TRP A 438 24.98 0.07 -4.58
CA TRP A 438 25.55 1.42 -4.69
C TRP A 438 25.14 2.31 -3.52
N TRP A 439 23.89 2.21 -3.06
CA TRP A 439 23.41 2.94 -1.88
C TRP A 439 24.22 2.58 -0.63
N ARG A 440 24.52 1.30 -0.43
CA ARG A 440 25.38 0.85 0.67
C ARG A 440 26.77 1.46 0.57
N ILE A 441 27.40 1.44 -0.61
CA ILE A 441 28.73 2.03 -0.82
C ILE A 441 28.72 3.54 -0.50
N CYS A 442 27.69 4.26 -0.96
CA CYS A 442 27.51 5.69 -0.65
C CYS A 442 27.38 5.93 0.86
N CYS A 443 26.56 5.12 1.53
CA CYS A 443 26.36 5.15 2.97
C CYS A 443 27.65 4.87 3.76
N GLU A 444 28.40 3.83 3.39
CA GLU A 444 29.67 3.44 4.01
C GLU A 444 30.74 4.52 3.88
N LYS A 445 30.82 5.19 2.72
CA LYS A 445 31.75 6.31 2.50
C LYS A 445 31.59 7.44 3.52
N HIS A 446 30.36 7.66 4.02
CA HIS A 446 30.06 8.65 5.05
C HIS A 446 29.85 8.03 6.45
N GLY A 447 30.10 6.72 6.58
CA GLY A 447 29.79 5.85 7.72
C GLY A 447 28.38 6.03 8.29
N ILE A 448 27.41 6.24 7.40
CA ILE A 448 25.99 6.28 7.74
C ILE A 448 25.44 4.87 7.52
N PRO A 449 24.74 4.26 8.49
CA PRO A 449 24.08 2.98 8.25
C PRO A 449 23.08 3.09 7.07
N PRO A 450 23.07 2.17 6.09
CA PRO A 450 22.12 2.21 4.96
C PRO A 450 20.65 2.25 5.38
N THR A 451 20.39 1.72 6.58
CA THR A 451 19.08 1.62 7.22
C THR A 451 18.87 2.67 8.32
N TYR A 452 19.70 3.72 8.38
CA TYR A 452 19.62 4.78 9.40
C TYR A 452 18.20 5.32 9.51
N LYS A 453 17.76 5.50 10.76
CA LYS A 453 16.47 6.07 11.11
C LYS A 453 16.69 7.19 12.12
N PRO A 454 15.89 8.27 12.06
CA PRO A 454 15.91 9.28 13.11
C PRO A 454 15.57 8.63 14.47
N PRO A 455 16.25 9.02 15.56
CA PRO A 455 16.04 8.44 16.87
C PRO A 455 14.60 8.65 17.36
N LEU A 456 14.08 7.65 18.08
CA LEU A 456 12.77 7.65 18.73
C LEU A 456 11.60 7.96 17.78
N HIS A 457 11.67 7.64 16.48
CA HIS A 457 10.62 8.03 15.53
C HIS A 457 9.24 7.36 15.78
N SER A 458 9.20 6.21 16.47
CA SER A 458 8.00 5.37 16.65
C SER A 458 7.36 5.47 18.06
N PHE A 459 7.49 6.61 18.73
CA PHE A 459 7.20 6.79 20.16
C PHE A 459 5.71 6.74 20.61
N GLN A 460 4.74 6.17 19.87
CA GLN A 460 3.31 6.41 20.18
C GLN A 460 2.29 5.30 19.91
N CYS A 461 1.34 5.12 20.84
CA CYS A 461 0.08 4.41 20.59
C CYS A 461 -1.12 4.93 21.43
N GLU A 462 -0.99 5.11 22.75
CA GLU A 462 -2.13 5.48 23.61
C GLU A 462 -2.36 7.00 23.70
N VAL A 463 -1.29 7.80 23.86
CA VAL A 463 -1.34 9.27 23.82
C VAL A 463 -1.91 9.75 22.48
N LYS A 464 -1.50 9.14 21.37
CA LYS A 464 -1.99 9.47 20.02
C LYS A 464 -3.51 9.36 19.90
N SER A 465 -4.11 8.31 20.46
CA SER A 465 -5.57 8.12 20.41
C SER A 465 -6.33 9.11 21.28
N GLN A 466 -5.78 9.50 22.43
CA GLN A 466 -6.37 10.53 23.29
C GLN A 466 -6.23 11.92 22.65
N PHE A 467 -5.06 12.20 22.09
CA PHE A 467 -4.75 13.42 21.37
C PHE A 467 -5.62 13.58 20.12
N SER A 468 -5.80 12.51 19.34
CA SER A 468 -6.65 12.54 18.15
C SER A 468 -8.11 12.80 18.48
N ALA A 469 -8.65 12.15 19.53
CA ALA A 469 -10.00 12.39 19.99
C ALA A 469 -10.19 13.84 20.48
N PHE A 470 -9.18 14.38 21.19
CA PHE A 470 -9.16 15.78 21.63
C PHE A 470 -9.17 16.77 20.46
N LEU A 471 -8.30 16.59 19.46
CA LEU A 471 -8.26 17.47 18.30
C LEU A 471 -9.55 17.42 17.48
N VAL A 472 -10.17 16.25 17.33
CA VAL A 472 -11.48 16.15 16.67
C VAL A 472 -12.55 16.92 17.45
N GLU A 473 -12.57 16.80 18.78
CA GLU A 473 -13.49 17.57 19.63
C GLU A 473 -13.26 19.09 19.50
N VAL A 474 -12.00 19.54 19.43
CA VAL A 474 -11.64 20.94 19.17
C VAL A 474 -12.24 21.40 17.85
N VAL A 475 -12.03 20.66 16.76
CA VAL A 475 -12.53 21.03 15.43
C VAL A 475 -14.06 21.08 15.39
N LEU A 476 -14.74 20.07 15.96
CA LEU A 476 -16.21 20.03 16.02
C LEU A 476 -16.79 21.20 16.84
N ALA A 477 -16.06 21.69 17.84
CA ALA A 477 -16.48 22.81 18.68
C ALA A 477 -16.13 24.19 18.11
N ALA A 478 -15.05 24.30 17.33
CA ALA A 478 -14.49 25.57 16.88
C ALA A 478 -14.90 25.97 15.45
N CYS A 479 -15.06 25.00 14.55
CA CYS A 479 -15.30 25.26 13.13
C CYS A 479 -16.79 25.43 12.87
N VAL A 480 -17.24 26.68 12.87
CA VAL A 480 -18.61 27.11 12.56
C VAL A 480 -18.63 28.06 11.37
N PHE A 481 -19.75 28.13 10.65
CA PHE A 481 -19.93 29.03 9.52
C PHE A 481 -21.31 29.70 9.55
N PRO A 482 -21.46 30.95 9.05
CA PRO A 482 -22.72 31.67 9.04
C PRO A 482 -23.61 31.23 7.88
N MET A 483 -24.91 31.20 8.11
CA MET A 483 -25.95 30.92 7.11
C MET A 483 -27.13 31.86 7.33
N ARG A 484 -27.78 32.32 6.25
CA ARG A 484 -29.00 33.12 6.36
C ARG A 484 -30.23 32.22 6.25
N ASP A 485 -31.14 32.34 7.21
CA ASP A 485 -32.43 31.64 7.14
C ASP A 485 -33.36 32.26 6.07
N GLY A 486 -34.51 31.63 5.79
CA GLY A 486 -35.49 32.12 4.82
C GLY A 486 -36.13 33.48 5.18
N ARG A 487 -35.81 34.04 6.36
CA ARG A 487 -36.26 35.37 6.83
C ARG A 487 -35.10 36.37 6.87
N GLY A 488 -33.91 35.99 6.41
CA GLY A 488 -32.71 36.84 6.37
C GLY A 488 -31.92 36.94 7.68
N LYS A 489 -32.27 36.17 8.72
CA LYS A 489 -31.52 36.15 10.00
C LYS A 489 -30.29 35.27 9.87
N GLU A 490 -29.15 35.77 10.34
CA GLU A 490 -27.90 35.03 10.36
C GLU A 490 -27.87 34.02 11.52
N MET A 491 -27.53 32.77 11.20
CA MET A 491 -27.35 31.67 12.14
C MET A 491 -26.01 30.99 11.90
N TRP A 492 -25.36 30.55 12.97
CA TRP A 492 -24.08 29.84 12.89
C TRP A 492 -24.29 28.34 13.02
N LEU A 493 -23.73 27.58 12.08
CA LEU A 493 -23.84 26.12 12.02
C LEU A 493 -22.47 25.47 12.12
N ASN A 494 -22.43 24.22 12.61
CA ASN A 494 -21.20 23.43 12.65
C ASN A 494 -20.79 23.01 11.22
N ALA A 495 -19.51 23.21 10.91
CA ALA A 495 -18.93 22.83 9.62
C ALA A 495 -18.79 21.31 9.46
N PHE A 496 -18.57 20.60 10.56
CA PHE A 496 -18.29 19.17 10.61
C PHE A 496 -19.24 18.44 11.55
N ASP A 497 -19.59 17.20 11.21
CA ASP A 497 -20.38 16.30 12.04
C ASP A 497 -19.86 14.86 11.92
N VAL A 498 -20.15 13.99 12.88
CA VAL A 498 -19.72 12.57 12.87
C VAL A 498 -20.93 11.68 12.69
N GLN A 499 -20.93 10.87 11.62
CA GLN A 499 -22.04 9.99 11.28
C GLN A 499 -21.58 8.54 11.12
N ASN A 500 -22.40 7.59 11.56
CA ASN A 500 -22.25 6.18 11.24
C ASN A 500 -22.88 5.87 9.89
N VAL A 501 -22.10 5.36 8.95
CA VAL A 501 -22.55 4.98 7.61
C VAL A 501 -22.49 3.47 7.47
N ALA A 502 -23.56 2.85 6.97
CA ALA A 502 -23.58 1.42 6.68
C ALA A 502 -22.80 1.14 5.39
N LEU A 503 -21.87 0.18 5.46
CA LEU A 503 -21.18 -0.34 4.28
C LEU A 503 -22.06 -1.42 3.65
N GLU A 504 -22.79 -1.08 2.57
CA GLU A 504 -23.71 -2.02 1.92
C GLU A 504 -23.01 -3.28 1.37
N GLU A 505 -21.76 -3.15 0.91
CA GLU A 505 -20.96 -4.26 0.38
C GLU A 505 -20.55 -5.24 1.48
N ASP A 506 -20.05 -4.74 2.61
CA ASP A 506 -19.68 -5.54 3.78
C ASP A 506 -20.91 -6.12 4.49
N SER A 507 -22.03 -5.39 4.49
CA SER A 507 -23.29 -5.83 5.11
C SER A 507 -23.86 -7.10 4.47
N LYS A 508 -23.54 -7.36 3.20
CA LYS A 508 -23.92 -8.60 2.49
C LYS A 508 -23.05 -9.80 2.84
N VAL A 509 -21.84 -9.58 3.38
CA VAL A 509 -20.86 -10.62 3.69
C VAL A 509 -21.06 -11.23 5.09
N PHE A 510 -21.72 -10.49 6.00
CA PHE A 510 -22.04 -11.03 7.32
C PHE A 510 -23.32 -11.88 7.26
N GLU A 511 -23.19 -13.21 7.37
CA GLU A 511 -24.28 -14.19 7.49
C GLU A 511 -25.30 -13.87 8.62
N THR A 512 -24.96 -12.92 9.50
CA THR A 512 -25.77 -12.53 10.67
C THR A 512 -26.72 -11.35 10.42
N GLY A 513 -26.78 -10.79 9.21
CA GLY A 513 -27.65 -9.65 8.89
C GLY A 513 -27.30 -8.35 9.62
N LYS A 514 -26.13 -8.28 10.27
CA LYS A 514 -25.63 -7.07 10.93
C LYS A 514 -24.91 -6.19 9.92
N SER A 515 -25.42 -4.98 9.69
CA SER A 515 -24.73 -3.98 8.89
C SER A 515 -23.43 -3.56 9.57
N ALA A 516 -22.31 -3.63 8.85
CA ALA A 516 -21.07 -3.02 9.30
C ALA A 516 -21.21 -1.50 9.19
N LEU A 517 -21.14 -0.81 10.33
CA LEU A 517 -21.14 0.65 10.39
C LEU A 517 -19.71 1.15 10.45
N THR A 518 -19.39 2.15 9.62
CA THR A 518 -18.13 2.89 9.66
C THR A 518 -18.42 4.32 10.06
N GLN A 519 -17.60 4.85 10.97
CA GLN A 519 -17.66 6.26 11.35
C GLN A 519 -17.02 7.12 10.26
N MET A 520 -17.77 8.12 9.80
CA MET A 520 -17.36 9.12 8.82
C MET A 520 -17.52 10.52 9.43
N VAL A 521 -16.60 11.42 9.11
CA VAL A 521 -16.73 12.86 9.34
C VAL A 521 -17.40 13.46 8.11
N LYS A 522 -18.57 14.07 8.30
CA LYS A 522 -19.38 14.69 7.25
C LYS A 522 -19.14 16.20 7.24
N LEU A 523 -18.85 16.74 6.07
CA LEU A 523 -18.78 18.18 5.85
C LEU A 523 -20.19 18.72 5.58
N HIS A 524 -20.51 19.89 6.13
CA HIS A 524 -21.83 20.48 5.96
C HIS A 524 -22.04 20.94 4.51
N LYS A 525 -23.04 20.40 3.81
CA LYS A 525 -23.30 20.69 2.38
C LYS A 525 -23.38 22.19 2.06
N LYS A 526 -24.18 22.94 2.82
CA LYS A 526 -24.29 24.40 2.63
C LYS A 526 -22.96 25.15 2.77
N MET A 527 -22.05 24.66 3.62
CA MET A 527 -20.73 25.27 3.74
C MET A 527 -19.92 25.04 2.47
N LEU A 528 -19.95 23.82 1.93
CA LEU A 528 -19.31 23.50 0.66
C LEU A 528 -19.90 24.34 -0.47
N ASP A 529 -21.22 24.50 -0.51
CA ASP A 529 -21.90 25.37 -1.51
C ASP A 529 -21.42 26.84 -1.40
N GLU A 530 -21.21 27.38 -0.19
CA GLU A 530 -20.65 28.73 -0.01
C GLU A 530 -19.17 28.82 -0.42
N LEU A 531 -18.36 27.80 -0.11
CA LEU A 531 -16.95 27.73 -0.52
C LEU A 531 -16.81 27.61 -2.05
N GLU A 532 -17.78 26.98 -2.72
CA GLU A 532 -17.84 26.87 -4.18
C GLU A 532 -18.29 28.16 -4.88
N LYS A 533 -19.03 29.04 -4.19
CA LYS A 533 -19.41 30.38 -4.71
C LYS A 533 -18.25 31.36 -4.70
N CYS A 534 -17.30 31.21 -3.77
CA CYS A 534 -15.98 31.82 -3.87
C CYS A 534 -15.22 31.16 -5.04
N ASN A 535 -14.13 31.74 -5.55
CA ASN A 535 -13.33 31.22 -6.68
C ASN A 535 -12.59 29.88 -6.38
N LYS A 536 -13.26 28.94 -5.69
CA LYS A 536 -12.75 27.69 -5.11
C LYS A 536 -11.54 27.96 -4.20
N PHE A 537 -10.86 26.89 -3.77
CA PHE A 537 -9.55 27.02 -3.14
C PHE A 537 -8.51 27.35 -4.21
N ALA A 538 -7.63 28.32 -3.96
CA ALA A 538 -6.51 28.58 -4.87
C ALA A 538 -5.50 27.42 -4.85
N ILE A 539 -5.37 26.77 -3.69
CA ILE A 539 -4.45 25.65 -3.45
C ILE A 539 -5.25 24.41 -3.03
N ALA A 540 -5.07 23.31 -3.76
CA ALA A 540 -5.50 21.99 -3.34
C ALA A 540 -4.38 21.33 -2.53
N SER A 541 -4.69 20.93 -1.29
CA SER A 541 -3.73 20.28 -0.38
C SER A 541 -3.91 18.76 -0.45
N LEU A 542 -3.00 18.10 -1.17
CA LEU A 542 -3.02 16.65 -1.37
C LEU A 542 -2.05 15.96 -0.40
N GLY A 543 -2.40 14.75 0.04
CA GLY A 543 -1.58 13.96 0.96
C GLY A 543 -0.23 13.57 0.35
N LEU A 544 0.81 13.46 1.18
CA LEU A 544 2.23 13.44 0.75
C LEU A 544 2.80 12.11 0.25
N ILE A 545 1.96 11.09 0.09
CA ILE A 545 2.40 9.81 -0.46
C ILE A 545 2.19 9.88 -1.97
N LEU A 546 3.06 10.62 -2.65
CA LEU A 546 2.97 10.93 -4.07
C LEU A 546 4.25 10.54 -4.82
N MET A 547 4.37 11.07 -6.03
CA MET A 547 5.47 10.92 -6.98
C MET A 547 6.66 11.78 -6.55
N PHE A 548 7.87 11.32 -6.83
CA PHE A 548 9.09 11.97 -6.35
C PHE A 548 9.76 12.67 -7.53
N PRO A 549 10.22 13.93 -7.39
CA PRO A 549 11.01 14.60 -8.43
C PRO A 549 12.48 14.15 -8.44
N VAL A 550 12.86 13.24 -7.52
CA VAL A 550 14.19 12.64 -7.39
C VAL A 550 14.08 11.13 -7.20
N PRO A 551 15.13 10.35 -7.50
CA PRO A 551 15.12 8.91 -7.27
C PRO A 551 14.80 8.56 -5.80
N PRO A 552 13.97 7.53 -5.56
CA PRO A 552 13.60 7.12 -4.22
C PRO A 552 14.78 6.53 -3.45
N LYS A 553 14.73 6.63 -2.11
CA LYS A 553 15.64 5.89 -1.24
C LYS A 553 15.43 4.38 -1.46
N PRO A 554 16.48 3.56 -1.66
CA PRO A 554 16.28 2.13 -1.87
C PRO A 554 15.67 1.39 -0.67
N TRP A 555 14.84 0.39 -0.96
CA TRP A 555 14.55 -0.72 -0.06
C TRP A 555 15.82 -1.55 0.15
N TYR A 556 16.04 -1.99 1.39
CA TYR A 556 17.25 -2.68 1.84
C TYR A 556 16.91 -4.01 2.52
N ASP A 557 17.95 -4.80 2.82
CA ASP A 557 17.88 -6.09 3.50
C ASP A 557 16.97 -6.08 4.73
N GLY A 558 16.20 -7.16 4.91
CA GLY A 558 15.22 -7.27 6.01
C GLY A 558 13.95 -6.42 5.82
N ALA A 559 13.66 -5.98 4.59
CA ALA A 559 12.46 -5.21 4.27
C ALA A 559 12.38 -3.85 4.99
N VAL A 560 13.54 -3.17 5.13
CA VAL A 560 13.65 -1.84 5.74
C VAL A 560 14.21 -0.82 4.74
N GLY A 561 14.33 0.45 5.13
CA GLY A 561 14.68 1.54 4.21
C GLY A 561 13.44 2.05 3.49
N GLY A 562 13.63 2.50 2.24
CA GLY A 562 12.57 2.75 1.28
C GLY A 562 11.50 3.80 1.63
N PRO A 563 10.78 4.26 0.59
CA PRO A 563 11.34 5.11 -0.44
C PRO A 563 11.55 6.57 -0.01
N GLN A 564 11.06 6.96 1.16
CA GLN A 564 11.22 8.32 1.69
C GLN A 564 12.55 8.47 2.42
N TYR A 565 13.18 9.64 2.32
CA TYR A 565 14.45 9.91 3.00
C TYR A 565 14.23 10.27 4.47
N THR A 566 13.18 11.04 4.77
CA THR A 566 12.91 11.56 6.12
C THR A 566 11.84 10.77 6.89
N ARG A 567 11.19 9.79 6.24
CA ARG A 567 10.04 9.05 6.80
C ARG A 567 10.20 7.55 6.61
N GLU A 568 9.66 6.79 7.55
CA GLU A 568 9.57 5.34 7.39
C GLU A 568 8.35 4.96 6.56
N CYS A 569 8.55 4.03 5.63
CA CYS A 569 7.48 3.40 4.86
C CYS A 569 7.46 1.89 5.11
N GLN A 570 6.26 1.30 5.06
CA GLN A 570 6.10 -0.15 5.10
C GLN A 570 6.18 -0.71 3.68
N ILE A 571 7.04 -1.70 3.48
CA ILE A 571 7.12 -2.39 2.18
C ILE A 571 5.86 -3.21 1.90
N ILE A 572 5.24 -3.76 2.95
CA ILE A 572 3.94 -4.45 2.85
C ILE A 572 2.84 -3.43 3.05
N ARG A 573 1.96 -3.30 2.05
CA ARG A 573 0.79 -2.43 2.13
C ARG A 573 -0.11 -2.85 3.30
N PRO A 574 -0.52 -1.92 4.18
CA PRO A 574 -1.49 -2.22 5.22
C PRO A 574 -2.87 -2.49 4.62
N ILE A 575 -3.46 -3.63 4.96
CA ILE A 575 -4.78 -4.05 4.47
C ILE A 575 -5.79 -3.93 5.62
N LEU A 576 -6.68 -2.92 5.53
CA LEU A 576 -7.59 -2.52 6.61
C LEU A 576 -8.61 -3.60 6.99
N GLU A 577 -8.85 -4.56 6.09
CA GLU A 577 -9.72 -5.71 6.28
C GLU A 577 -9.13 -6.71 7.31
N PHE A 578 -7.81 -6.72 7.50
CA PHE A 578 -7.11 -7.66 8.39
C PHE A 578 -6.68 -7.01 9.72
N LYS A 579 -7.59 -6.27 10.38
CA LYS A 579 -7.32 -5.51 11.61
C LYS A 579 -6.70 -6.28 12.79
N LYS A 580 -6.80 -7.62 12.78
CA LYS A 580 -6.32 -8.49 13.86
C LYS A 580 -4.90 -9.01 13.64
N VAL A 581 -4.32 -8.83 12.44
CA VAL A 581 -3.04 -9.41 12.05
C VAL A 581 -2.12 -8.30 11.53
N ASN A 582 -0.93 -8.17 12.12
CA ASN A 582 0.10 -7.29 11.58
C ASN A 582 0.89 -8.05 10.51
N ILE A 583 0.50 -7.86 9.26
CA ILE A 583 1.05 -8.60 8.11
C ILE A 583 2.55 -8.36 7.93
N MET A 584 3.00 -7.11 8.10
CA MET A 584 4.42 -6.76 8.03
C MET A 584 5.23 -7.55 9.07
N ARG A 585 4.69 -7.69 10.29
CA ARG A 585 5.30 -8.49 11.35
C ARG A 585 5.33 -9.99 11.01
N GLU A 586 4.26 -10.54 10.44
CA GLU A 586 4.22 -11.94 10.01
C GLU A 586 5.28 -12.26 8.95
N MET A 587 5.48 -11.36 7.99
CA MET A 587 6.54 -11.51 6.98
C MET A 587 7.93 -11.37 7.61
N THR A 588 8.19 -10.27 8.31
CA THR A 588 9.53 -9.98 8.87
C THR A 588 9.98 -10.98 9.93
N SER A 589 9.06 -11.61 10.68
CA SER A 589 9.43 -12.65 11.64
C SER A 589 9.89 -13.97 10.99
N ARG A 590 9.61 -14.16 9.69
CA ARG A 590 9.97 -15.36 8.91
C ARG A 590 11.08 -15.10 7.89
N LEU A 591 11.46 -13.84 7.71
CA LEU A 591 12.45 -13.41 6.74
C LEU A 591 13.84 -13.42 7.36
N GLU A 592 14.76 -14.18 6.77
CA GLU A 592 16.19 -14.02 7.05
C GLU A 592 16.73 -12.77 6.32
N ARG A 593 17.73 -12.10 6.91
CA ARG A 593 18.14 -10.74 6.54
C ARG A 593 18.40 -10.54 5.04
N SER A 594 19.15 -11.44 4.41
CA SER A 594 19.56 -11.38 3.00
C SER A 594 18.71 -12.25 2.05
N GLN A 595 17.73 -13.00 2.58
CA GLN A 595 17.02 -14.05 1.84
C GLN A 595 16.24 -13.54 0.63
N ALA A 596 15.62 -12.35 0.73
CA ALA A 596 14.73 -11.80 -0.30
C ALA A 596 15.34 -10.60 -1.06
N ARG A 597 16.68 -10.51 -1.14
CA ARG A 597 17.41 -9.44 -1.84
C ARG A 597 16.91 -9.14 -3.27
N PRO A 598 16.68 -10.14 -4.14
CA PRO A 598 16.17 -9.89 -5.50
C PRO A 598 14.80 -9.20 -5.51
N VAL A 599 13.95 -9.47 -4.51
CA VAL A 599 12.64 -8.82 -4.39
C VAL A 599 12.81 -7.33 -4.12
N PHE A 600 13.69 -6.97 -3.20
CA PHE A 600 13.95 -5.56 -2.87
C PHE A 600 14.57 -4.82 -4.06
N ASP A 601 15.49 -5.45 -4.78
CA ASP A 601 16.11 -4.85 -5.97
C ASP A 601 15.12 -4.66 -7.11
N ALA A 602 14.20 -5.60 -7.33
CA ALA A 602 13.13 -5.42 -8.31
C ALA A 602 12.22 -4.24 -7.95
N LEU A 603 11.84 -4.07 -6.68
CA LEU A 603 11.09 -2.89 -6.24
C LEU A 603 11.89 -1.59 -6.43
N ASN A 604 13.19 -1.61 -6.18
CA ASN A 604 14.07 -0.45 -6.35
C ASN A 604 14.17 -0.03 -7.81
N GLN A 605 14.33 -0.99 -8.73
CA GLN A 605 14.38 -0.74 -10.16
C GLN A 605 13.06 -0.16 -10.68
N LEU A 606 11.93 -0.83 -10.39
CA LEU A 606 10.60 -0.35 -10.77
C LEU A 606 10.30 1.03 -10.19
N GLY A 607 10.75 1.29 -8.96
CA GLY A 607 10.62 2.58 -8.28
C GLY A 607 11.46 3.70 -8.88
N SER A 608 12.58 3.33 -9.52
CA SER A 608 13.58 4.27 -10.06
C SER A 608 13.43 4.49 -11.56
N THR A 609 12.52 3.80 -12.25
CA THR A 609 12.17 4.09 -13.65
C THR A 609 11.70 5.56 -13.75
N PRO A 610 12.35 6.40 -14.56
CA PRO A 610 12.01 7.81 -14.66
C PRO A 610 10.85 8.04 -15.64
N TRP A 611 9.88 8.88 -15.26
CA TRP A 611 8.69 9.21 -16.03
C TRP A 611 8.56 10.71 -16.23
N ARG A 612 7.82 11.14 -17.26
CA ARG A 612 7.43 12.54 -17.48
C ARG A 612 5.96 12.61 -17.88
N ILE A 613 5.38 13.79 -17.68
CA ILE A 613 4.01 14.08 -18.12
C ILE A 613 4.00 14.26 -19.65
N ASN A 614 3.08 13.57 -20.31
CA ASN A 614 2.76 13.76 -21.72
C ASN A 614 1.93 15.04 -21.86
N LYS A 615 2.59 16.14 -22.22
CA LYS A 615 2.00 17.48 -22.26
C LYS A 615 0.88 17.60 -23.30
N ASP A 616 1.01 16.94 -24.45
CA ASP A 616 -0.01 16.94 -25.50
C ASP A 616 -1.30 16.28 -25.00
N MET A 617 -1.16 15.11 -24.37
CA MET A 617 -2.29 14.41 -23.76
C MET A 617 -2.90 15.19 -22.60
N LEU A 618 -2.08 15.81 -21.74
CA LEU A 618 -2.58 16.65 -20.66
C LEU A 618 -3.39 17.84 -21.20
N SER A 619 -2.97 18.44 -22.31
CA SER A 619 -3.69 19.55 -22.96
C SER A 619 -5.08 19.11 -23.41
N VAL A 620 -5.18 18.02 -24.19
CA VAL A 620 -6.46 17.48 -24.67
C VAL A 620 -7.35 17.08 -23.50
N LEU A 621 -6.80 16.41 -22.48
CA LEU A 621 -7.56 16.03 -21.29
C LEU A 621 -8.10 17.24 -20.53
N CYS A 622 -7.33 18.31 -20.39
CA CYS A 622 -7.80 19.53 -19.73
C CYS A 622 -8.99 20.16 -20.45
N GLU A 623 -8.96 20.15 -21.79
CA GLU A 623 -10.04 20.66 -22.62
C GLU A 623 -11.31 19.80 -22.46
N VAL A 624 -11.20 18.47 -22.60
CA VAL A 624 -12.34 17.55 -22.39
C VAL A 624 -12.88 17.62 -20.95
N PHE A 625 -12.00 17.72 -19.96
CA PHE A 625 -12.38 17.83 -18.56
C PHE A 625 -13.16 19.13 -18.28
N GLU A 626 -12.82 20.23 -18.95
CA GLU A 626 -13.60 21.47 -18.82
C GLU A 626 -14.98 21.36 -19.45
N MET A 627 -15.10 20.66 -20.59
CA MET A 627 -16.38 20.39 -21.24
C MET A 627 -17.33 19.58 -20.35
N SER A 628 -16.82 18.77 -19.40
CA SER A 628 -17.62 17.91 -18.51
C SER A 628 -18.59 18.65 -17.57
N LYS A 629 -18.48 19.99 -17.47
CA LYS A 629 -19.45 20.85 -16.79
C LYS A 629 -20.75 21.04 -17.57
N ASN A 630 -20.73 20.76 -18.87
CA ASN A 630 -21.88 20.88 -19.75
C ASN A 630 -22.33 19.49 -20.21
N PRO A 631 -23.57 19.05 -19.91
CA PRO A 631 -24.03 17.71 -20.26
C PRO A 631 -24.28 17.48 -21.77
N THR A 632 -24.11 18.49 -22.63
CA THR A 632 -24.42 18.39 -24.08
C THR A 632 -23.66 17.27 -24.81
N LYS A 633 -22.42 16.97 -24.41
CA LYS A 633 -21.58 15.92 -25.02
C LYS A 633 -21.48 14.66 -24.15
N LYS A 634 -22.57 14.24 -23.50
CA LYS A 634 -22.58 13.10 -22.54
C LYS A 634 -21.96 11.82 -23.09
N GLU A 635 -22.26 11.45 -24.33
CA GLU A 635 -21.73 10.24 -24.98
C GLU A 635 -20.20 10.26 -25.09
N LEU A 636 -19.61 11.40 -25.46
CA LEU A 636 -18.16 11.56 -25.50
C LEU A 636 -17.51 11.32 -24.13
N PHE A 637 -18.11 11.86 -23.07
CA PHE A 637 -17.58 11.72 -21.71
C PHE A 637 -17.69 10.29 -21.19
N GLU A 638 -18.76 9.58 -21.55
CA GLU A 638 -18.91 8.15 -21.24
C GLU A 638 -17.85 7.32 -21.96
N THR A 639 -17.61 7.56 -23.25
CA THR A 639 -16.55 6.90 -24.03
C THR A 639 -15.17 7.15 -23.43
N LEU A 640 -14.87 8.40 -23.05
CA LEU A 640 -13.58 8.79 -22.51
C LEU A 640 -13.42 8.55 -21.00
N SER A 641 -14.44 7.97 -20.35
CA SER A 641 -14.48 7.76 -18.89
C SER A 641 -14.21 9.05 -18.09
N VAL A 642 -14.62 10.21 -18.63
CA VAL A 642 -14.53 11.50 -17.96
C VAL A 642 -15.85 11.76 -17.22
N PRO A 643 -15.85 11.84 -15.89
CA PRO A 643 -17.08 12.05 -15.13
C PRO A 643 -17.68 13.44 -15.38
N LEU A 644 -19.00 13.53 -15.41
CA LEU A 644 -19.73 14.81 -15.45
C LEU A 644 -19.64 15.54 -14.10
N HIS A 645 -19.71 16.87 -14.13
CA HIS A 645 -19.77 17.67 -12.90
C HIS A 645 -21.06 17.39 -12.12
N ALA A 646 -21.01 17.49 -10.78
CA ALA A 646 -22.15 17.20 -9.91
C ALA A 646 -23.38 18.10 -10.18
N ASP A 647 -23.15 19.30 -10.71
CA ASP A 647 -24.22 20.27 -11.02
C ASP A 647 -25.01 19.94 -12.29
N THR A 648 -24.54 18.99 -13.11
CA THR A 648 -25.32 18.52 -14.25
C THR A 648 -26.50 17.64 -13.84
N VAL A 649 -26.56 17.22 -12.56
CA VAL A 649 -27.62 16.38 -12.02
C VAL A 649 -28.67 17.26 -11.32
N SER A 650 -29.85 17.38 -11.94
CA SER A 650 -30.99 18.06 -11.33
C SER A 650 -31.67 17.17 -10.28
N VAL A 651 -31.68 17.61 -9.02
CA VAL A 651 -32.45 16.94 -7.97
C VAL A 651 -33.92 17.36 -8.11
N PRO A 652 -34.87 16.40 -8.22
CA PRO A 652 -36.28 16.73 -8.36
C PRO A 652 -36.80 17.50 -7.16
N ARG A 653 -37.69 18.46 -7.41
CA ARG A 653 -38.44 19.18 -6.39
C ARG A 653 -39.74 18.46 -6.11
N ILE A 654 -40.32 18.72 -4.94
CA ILE A 654 -41.60 18.12 -4.59
C ILE A 654 -42.72 18.57 -5.54
N GLN A 655 -42.65 19.81 -6.02
CA GLN A 655 -43.60 20.37 -6.97
C GLN A 655 -43.61 19.63 -8.32
N ASP A 656 -42.53 18.92 -8.67
CA ASP A 656 -42.45 18.13 -9.91
C ASP A 656 -43.34 16.87 -9.84
N PHE A 657 -43.73 16.46 -8.63
CA PHE A 657 -44.53 15.25 -8.37
C PHE A 657 -45.91 15.54 -7.77
N ILE A 658 -46.05 16.63 -7.01
CA ILE A 658 -47.26 16.99 -6.26
C ILE A 658 -47.54 18.48 -6.46
N GLN A 659 -48.72 18.81 -7.02
CA GLN A 659 -49.18 20.19 -7.17
C GLN A 659 -49.79 20.70 -5.85
N GLU A 660 -49.62 21.99 -5.55
CA GLU A 660 -50.20 22.61 -4.35
C GLU A 660 -51.73 22.46 -4.33
N GLY A 661 -52.29 21.96 -3.23
CA GLY A 661 -53.73 21.73 -3.04
C GLY A 661 -54.23 20.31 -3.33
N SER A 662 -53.40 19.41 -3.87
CA SER A 662 -53.77 18.01 -4.20
C SER A 662 -53.59 17.00 -3.04
N GLU A 663 -53.42 17.48 -1.79
CA GLU A 663 -53.07 16.66 -0.62
C GLU A 663 -54.12 15.60 -0.24
N ASN A 664 -55.36 15.76 -0.72
CA ASN A 664 -56.50 14.88 -0.41
C ASN A 664 -56.81 13.85 -1.52
N GLU A 665 -55.99 13.73 -2.58
CA GLU A 665 -56.21 12.75 -3.65
C GLU A 665 -55.76 11.33 -3.26
N GLU A 666 -56.51 10.33 -3.73
CA GLU A 666 -56.10 8.93 -3.67
C GLU A 666 -54.82 8.73 -4.52
N GLY A 667 -53.77 8.12 -3.94
CA GLY A 667 -52.46 7.95 -4.62
C GLY A 667 -51.37 8.96 -4.24
N VAL A 668 -51.66 9.98 -3.42
CA VAL A 668 -50.65 10.94 -2.93
C VAL A 668 -49.48 10.26 -2.21
N LYS A 669 -49.72 9.21 -1.42
CA LYS A 669 -48.66 8.41 -0.76
C LYS A 669 -47.71 7.75 -1.76
N GLU A 670 -48.20 7.34 -2.92
CA GLU A 670 -47.39 6.74 -3.98
C GLU A 670 -46.57 7.80 -4.71
N LYS A 671 -47.15 8.96 -4.99
CA LYS A 671 -46.43 10.15 -5.49
C LYS A 671 -45.31 10.58 -4.53
N TRP A 672 -45.55 10.57 -3.22
CA TRP A 672 -44.51 10.80 -2.20
C TRP A 672 -43.40 9.75 -2.23
N ARG A 673 -43.75 8.46 -2.33
CA ARG A 673 -42.75 7.37 -2.45
C ARG A 673 -41.91 7.53 -3.71
N ALA A 674 -42.54 7.84 -4.84
CA ALA A 674 -41.87 8.09 -6.11
C ALA A 674 -40.93 9.30 -6.01
N TYR A 675 -41.38 10.42 -5.43
CA TYR A 675 -40.55 11.60 -5.19
C TYR A 675 -39.34 11.28 -4.31
N TYR A 676 -39.52 10.64 -3.15
CA TYR A 676 -38.40 10.30 -2.27
C TYR A 676 -37.45 9.29 -2.92
N ALA A 677 -37.95 8.34 -3.70
CA ALA A 677 -37.12 7.40 -4.47
C ALA A 677 -36.31 8.14 -5.54
N ALA A 678 -36.95 9.00 -6.35
CA ALA A 678 -36.29 9.79 -7.39
C ALA A 678 -35.26 10.77 -6.81
N LYS A 679 -35.61 11.47 -5.72
CA LYS A 679 -34.70 12.35 -4.98
C LYS A 679 -33.49 11.57 -4.46
N ARG A 680 -33.71 10.41 -3.84
CA ARG A 680 -32.63 9.57 -3.30
C ARG A 680 -31.70 9.09 -4.41
N LEU A 681 -32.25 8.71 -5.56
CA LEU A 681 -31.47 8.29 -6.72
C LEU A 681 -30.65 9.47 -7.28
N ALA A 682 -31.26 10.63 -7.49
CA ALA A 682 -30.58 11.82 -7.98
C ALA A 682 -29.47 12.30 -7.01
N GLU A 683 -29.72 12.29 -5.70
CA GLU A 683 -28.69 12.61 -4.69
C GLU A 683 -27.55 11.59 -4.69
N LYS A 684 -27.85 10.31 -4.90
CA LYS A 684 -26.83 9.26 -5.03
C LYS A 684 -25.96 9.51 -6.27
N THR A 685 -26.57 9.69 -7.44
CA THR A 685 -25.86 10.00 -8.69
C THR A 685 -25.03 11.28 -8.58
N LYS A 686 -25.57 12.34 -7.96
CA LYS A 686 -24.83 13.59 -7.72
C LYS A 686 -23.58 13.35 -6.85
N ASN A 687 -23.67 12.54 -5.80
CA ASN A 687 -22.53 12.22 -4.94
C ASN A 687 -21.48 11.35 -5.66
N GLU A 688 -21.92 10.39 -6.48
CA GLU A 688 -21.05 9.54 -7.28
C GLU A 688 -20.28 10.37 -8.32
N HIS A 689 -20.99 11.23 -9.07
CA HIS A 689 -20.38 12.18 -10.00
C HIS A 689 -19.38 13.11 -9.29
N ASN A 690 -19.74 13.69 -8.15
CA ASN A 690 -18.82 14.53 -7.38
C ASN A 690 -17.53 13.79 -7.01
N SER A 691 -17.66 12.56 -6.51
CA SER A 691 -16.51 11.76 -6.08
C SER A 691 -15.57 11.44 -7.25
N LEU A 692 -16.13 10.99 -8.38
CA LEU A 692 -15.36 10.67 -9.58
C LEU A 692 -14.74 11.93 -10.21
N TRP A 693 -15.49 13.04 -10.24
CA TRP A 693 -15.03 14.30 -10.83
C TRP A 693 -13.86 14.90 -10.04
N TYR A 694 -13.93 14.92 -8.70
CA TYR A 694 -12.79 15.34 -7.88
C TYR A 694 -11.61 14.37 -7.99
N TRP A 695 -11.86 13.07 -8.14
CA TRP A 695 -10.80 12.09 -8.40
C TRP A 695 -10.05 12.39 -9.70
N MET A 696 -10.76 12.69 -10.78
CA MET A 696 -10.17 13.13 -12.06
C MET A 696 -9.44 14.47 -11.92
N LYS A 697 -10.05 15.44 -11.22
CA LYS A 697 -9.45 16.75 -10.96
C LYS A 697 -8.08 16.63 -10.29
N TYR A 698 -7.92 15.75 -9.30
CA TYR A 698 -6.63 15.57 -8.61
C TYR A 698 -5.54 15.11 -9.56
N ARG A 699 -5.85 14.22 -10.51
CA ARG A 699 -4.91 13.76 -11.53
C ARG A 699 -4.47 14.91 -12.42
N VAL A 700 -5.43 15.70 -12.93
CA VAL A 700 -5.14 16.87 -13.77
C VAL A 700 -4.30 17.91 -13.04
N VAL A 701 -4.65 18.22 -11.79
CA VAL A 701 -3.94 19.20 -10.95
C VAL A 701 -2.51 18.74 -10.65
N LEU A 702 -2.33 17.46 -10.30
CA LEU A 702 -1.00 16.87 -10.09
C LEU A 702 -0.18 16.85 -11.39
N ALA A 703 -0.77 16.43 -12.50
CA ALA A 703 -0.10 16.41 -13.80
C ALA A 703 0.36 17.81 -14.21
N LYS A 704 -0.48 18.84 -14.05
CA LYS A 704 -0.08 20.24 -14.29
C LYS A 704 1.07 20.71 -13.39
N HIS A 705 1.04 20.35 -12.11
CA HIS A 705 2.08 20.75 -11.15
C HIS A 705 3.45 20.16 -11.48
N PHE A 706 3.45 18.92 -11.97
CA PHE A 706 4.66 18.16 -12.25
C PHE A 706 5.01 18.11 -13.76
N GLN A 707 4.33 18.88 -14.61
CA GLN A 707 4.43 18.78 -16.07
C GLN A 707 5.85 19.00 -16.63
N ASP A 708 6.68 19.73 -15.90
CA ASP A 708 8.05 20.11 -16.28
C ASP A 708 9.13 19.35 -15.47
N LYS A 709 8.75 18.28 -14.77
CA LYS A 709 9.65 17.50 -13.91
C LYS A 709 9.74 16.04 -14.35
N VAL A 710 10.91 15.45 -14.13
CA VAL A 710 11.06 13.99 -14.13
C VAL A 710 10.50 13.45 -12.82
N LEU A 711 9.75 12.36 -12.92
CA LEU A 711 9.00 11.76 -11.83
C LEU A 711 9.41 10.31 -11.63
N TYR A 712 9.50 9.92 -10.37
CA TYR A 712 9.74 8.55 -9.94
C TYR A 712 8.53 8.08 -9.14
N PHE A 713 8.13 6.82 -9.35
CA PHE A 713 7.00 6.21 -8.67
C PHE A 713 7.51 5.10 -7.76
N PRO A 714 7.81 5.38 -6.49
CA PRO A 714 8.22 4.34 -5.58
C PRO A 714 7.14 3.26 -5.45
N HIS A 715 7.59 2.02 -5.24
CA HIS A 715 6.71 0.87 -5.14
C HIS A 715 6.71 0.24 -3.74
N ASN A 716 5.59 -0.36 -3.36
CA ASN A 716 5.42 -1.30 -2.26
C ASN A 716 4.85 -2.63 -2.81
N MET A 717 4.54 -3.59 -1.92
CA MET A 717 3.92 -4.85 -2.33
C MET A 717 2.79 -5.28 -1.38
N ASP A 718 1.91 -6.16 -1.86
CA ASP A 718 0.96 -6.87 -0.98
C ASP A 718 1.62 -8.08 -0.30
N PHE A 719 0.89 -8.76 0.59
CA PHE A 719 1.41 -9.89 1.37
C PHE A 719 1.84 -11.11 0.53
N ARG A 720 1.50 -11.13 -0.77
CA ARG A 720 1.80 -12.21 -1.72
C ARG A 720 2.95 -11.84 -2.65
N GLY A 721 3.47 -10.61 -2.52
CA GLY A 721 4.56 -10.09 -3.32
C GLY A 721 4.14 -9.29 -4.55
N ARG A 722 2.84 -9.11 -4.86
CA ARG A 722 2.45 -8.27 -6.01
C ARG A 722 2.81 -6.82 -5.74
N VAL A 723 3.45 -6.18 -6.71
CA VAL A 723 4.04 -4.84 -6.58
C VAL A 723 3.03 -3.76 -6.99
N TYR A 724 3.03 -2.61 -6.31
CA TYR A 724 2.15 -1.46 -6.58
C TYR A 724 2.88 -0.13 -6.35
N PRO A 725 2.70 0.91 -7.19
CA PRO A 725 3.08 2.27 -6.86
C PRO A 725 2.41 2.74 -5.56
N ILE A 726 3.13 3.51 -4.75
CA ILE A 726 2.55 4.03 -3.51
C ILE A 726 1.59 5.20 -3.78
N SER A 727 1.85 6.00 -4.83
CA SER A 727 1.03 7.16 -5.23
C SER A 727 -0.38 6.72 -5.67
N PRO A 728 -1.47 7.16 -5.02
CA PRO A 728 -2.81 6.63 -5.29
C PRO A 728 -3.53 7.28 -6.48
N TYR A 729 -3.24 8.55 -6.80
CA TYR A 729 -4.03 9.32 -7.77
C TYR A 729 -3.51 9.17 -9.19
N LEU A 730 -2.22 9.50 -9.39
CA LEU A 730 -1.51 9.45 -10.66
C LEU A 730 -0.37 8.44 -10.53
N ASN A 731 -0.40 7.41 -11.37
CA ASN A 731 0.62 6.36 -11.53
C ASN A 731 0.26 5.51 -12.76
N HIS A 732 1.24 4.80 -13.34
CA HIS A 732 1.08 4.02 -14.57
C HIS A 732 0.21 2.75 -14.42
N MET A 733 -0.05 2.27 -13.19
CA MET A 733 -0.98 1.16 -12.96
C MET A 733 -2.46 1.59 -12.96
N GLY A 734 -2.74 2.88 -13.16
CA GLY A 734 -4.10 3.40 -13.25
C GLY A 734 -4.87 2.99 -14.51
N ASP A 735 -5.98 3.68 -14.71
CA ASP A 735 -6.84 3.57 -15.89
C ASP A 735 -6.22 4.23 -17.14
N ASP A 736 -6.90 4.12 -18.28
CA ASP A 736 -6.48 4.66 -19.58
C ASP A 736 -5.98 6.12 -19.51
N VAL A 737 -6.67 6.97 -18.75
CA VAL A 737 -6.27 8.37 -18.51
C VAL A 737 -4.93 8.48 -17.79
N ASN A 738 -4.72 7.70 -16.72
CA ASN A 738 -3.43 7.71 -16.02
C ASN A 738 -2.28 7.23 -16.93
N ARG A 739 -2.53 6.24 -17.78
CA ARG A 739 -1.53 5.66 -18.68
C ARG A 739 -1.17 6.60 -19.83
N CYS A 740 -2.14 7.33 -20.40
CA CYS A 740 -1.88 8.23 -21.51
C CYS A 740 -1.10 9.50 -21.11
N ILE A 741 -1.29 9.98 -19.88
CA ILE A 741 -0.62 11.17 -19.34
C ILE A 741 0.84 10.87 -18.99
N LEU A 742 1.26 9.61 -18.86
CA LEU A 742 2.60 9.24 -18.44
C LEU A 742 3.37 8.62 -19.62
N LYS A 743 4.61 9.07 -19.81
CA LYS A 743 5.57 8.43 -20.72
C LYS A 743 6.95 8.34 -20.07
N PHE A 744 7.84 7.50 -20.58
CA PHE A 744 9.18 7.37 -20.01
C PHE A 744 9.94 8.70 -20.14
N ALA A 745 10.67 9.07 -19.09
CA ALA A 745 11.51 10.25 -19.16
C ALA A 745 12.85 9.98 -19.85
N ALA A 746 13.47 8.83 -19.61
CA ALA A 746 14.54 8.37 -20.48
C ALA A 746 13.92 8.03 -21.84
N GLY A 747 14.43 8.60 -22.93
CA GLY A 747 13.98 8.29 -24.29
C GLY A 747 14.93 7.31 -24.97
N ARG A 748 14.47 6.63 -26.03
CA ARG A 748 15.35 5.80 -26.87
C ARG A 748 15.08 6.01 -28.35
N PRO A 749 16.11 6.02 -29.21
CA PRO A 749 15.92 5.92 -30.64
C PRO A 749 15.06 4.70 -30.99
N LEU A 750 14.16 4.86 -31.97
CA LEU A 750 13.30 3.77 -32.43
C LEU A 750 14.09 2.65 -33.11
N GLY A 751 15.21 2.99 -33.76
CA GLY A 751 15.97 2.06 -34.59
C GLY A 751 15.10 1.46 -35.71
N PRO A 752 15.55 0.35 -36.32
CA PRO A 752 14.93 -0.16 -37.55
C PRO A 752 13.51 -0.69 -37.36
N ASN A 753 13.18 -1.20 -36.17
CA ASN A 753 11.90 -1.87 -35.89
C ASN A 753 10.96 -1.06 -34.97
N GLY A 754 11.44 0.01 -34.34
CA GLY A 754 10.67 0.72 -33.32
C GLY A 754 9.39 1.35 -33.86
N LEU A 755 9.42 1.93 -35.07
CA LEU A 755 8.21 2.50 -35.68
C LEU A 755 7.13 1.42 -35.92
N SER A 756 7.54 0.24 -36.37
CA SER A 756 6.64 -0.91 -36.54
C SER A 756 6.02 -1.33 -35.21
N TRP A 757 6.80 -1.38 -34.13
CA TRP A 757 6.28 -1.65 -32.79
C TRP A 757 5.31 -0.57 -32.29
N LEU A 758 5.54 0.72 -32.58
CA LEU A 758 4.58 1.79 -32.27
C LEU A 758 3.27 1.62 -33.03
N LYS A 759 3.34 1.33 -34.34
CA LYS A 759 2.16 1.08 -35.19
C LYS A 759 1.36 -0.12 -34.68
N LEU A 760 2.05 -1.22 -34.38
CA LEU A 760 1.43 -2.42 -33.82
C LEU A 760 0.78 -2.13 -32.45
N HIS A 761 1.46 -1.36 -31.60
CA HIS A 761 0.93 -0.95 -30.30
C HIS A 761 -0.34 -0.11 -30.46
N CYS A 762 -0.34 0.88 -31.35
CA CYS A 762 -1.50 1.70 -31.67
C CYS A 762 -2.69 0.85 -32.11
N ILE A 763 -2.48 -0.12 -33.01
CA ILE A 763 -3.54 -1.02 -33.47
C ILE A 763 -4.00 -1.99 -32.39
N ASN A 764 -3.09 -2.49 -31.54
CA ASN A 764 -3.46 -3.35 -30.42
C ASN A 764 -4.40 -2.63 -29.44
N LEU A 765 -4.17 -1.34 -29.16
CA LEU A 765 -5.01 -0.51 -28.28
C LEU A 765 -6.44 -0.30 -28.80
N THR A 766 -6.66 -0.39 -30.13
CA THR A 766 -8.02 -0.35 -30.69
C THR A 766 -8.90 -1.50 -30.23
N GLY A 767 -8.29 -2.66 -29.90
CA GLY A 767 -9.01 -3.88 -29.52
C GLY A 767 -9.73 -4.59 -30.67
N LYS A 768 -9.67 -4.08 -31.91
CA LYS A 768 -10.43 -4.61 -33.07
C LYS A 768 -9.82 -5.88 -33.68
N LEU A 769 -8.49 -6.05 -33.59
CA LEU A 769 -7.75 -7.11 -34.30
C LEU A 769 -7.14 -8.19 -33.38
N LYS A 770 -7.71 -8.43 -32.20
CA LYS A 770 -7.16 -9.35 -31.17
C LYS A 770 -6.91 -10.78 -31.64
N ARG A 771 -7.60 -11.24 -32.68
CA ARG A 771 -7.49 -12.61 -33.23
C ARG A 771 -6.62 -12.72 -34.49
N LYS A 772 -6.07 -11.60 -34.95
CA LYS A 772 -5.27 -11.50 -36.16
C LYS A 772 -3.79 -11.69 -35.86
N SER A 773 -3.03 -12.11 -36.86
CA SER A 773 -1.58 -12.26 -36.74
C SER A 773 -0.90 -10.89 -36.56
N ILE A 774 0.34 -10.87 -36.08
CA ILE A 774 1.11 -9.61 -35.99
C ILE A 774 1.27 -8.95 -37.37
N SER A 775 1.48 -9.72 -38.44
CA SER A 775 1.62 -9.18 -39.80
C SER A 775 0.33 -8.54 -40.30
N GLU A 776 -0.83 -9.17 -40.06
CA GLU A 776 -2.14 -8.60 -40.42
C GLU A 776 -2.43 -7.30 -39.63
N ARG A 777 -2.04 -7.25 -38.35
CA ARG A 777 -2.19 -6.04 -37.53
C ARG A 777 -1.32 -4.90 -38.00
N LEU A 778 -0.07 -5.17 -38.38
CA LEU A 778 0.83 -4.18 -38.95
C LEU A 778 0.31 -3.65 -40.29
N GLN A 779 -0.19 -4.54 -41.16
CA GLN A 779 -0.81 -4.13 -42.42
C GLN A 779 -2.00 -3.19 -42.17
N ALA A 780 -2.88 -3.54 -41.24
CA ALA A 780 -4.01 -2.67 -40.88
C ALA A 780 -3.53 -1.33 -40.31
N ALA A 781 -2.40 -1.28 -39.59
CA ALA A 781 -1.82 -0.02 -39.14
C ALA A 781 -1.42 0.88 -40.31
N GLU A 782 -0.83 0.32 -41.37
CA GLU A 782 -0.49 1.08 -42.58
C GLU A 782 -1.73 1.57 -43.33
N GLU A 783 -2.78 0.75 -43.42
CA GLU A 783 -4.05 1.12 -44.06
C GLU A 783 -4.77 2.26 -43.31
N GLU A 784 -4.64 2.31 -41.98
CA GLU A 784 -5.27 3.31 -41.11
C GLU A 784 -4.39 4.56 -40.88
N MET A 785 -3.27 4.70 -41.57
CA MET A 785 -2.28 5.76 -41.28
C MET A 785 -2.85 7.17 -41.41
N GLU A 786 -3.76 7.41 -42.37
CA GLU A 786 -4.45 8.70 -42.47
C GLU A 786 -5.32 8.99 -41.24
N ALA A 787 -5.99 7.97 -40.68
CA ALA A 787 -6.84 8.11 -39.50
C ALA A 787 -6.03 8.32 -38.22
N ILE A 788 -4.87 7.67 -38.13
CA ILE A 788 -3.88 7.88 -37.06
C ILE A 788 -3.37 9.32 -37.09
N LEU A 789 -2.94 9.82 -38.26
CA LEU A 789 -2.44 11.19 -38.41
C LEU A 789 -3.54 12.24 -38.17
N ASP A 790 -4.77 12.02 -38.66
CA ASP A 790 -5.90 12.91 -38.38
C ASP A 790 -6.23 12.97 -36.88
N SER A 791 -6.22 11.82 -36.19
CA SER A 791 -6.45 11.77 -34.74
C SER A 791 -5.40 12.56 -33.96
N ALA A 792 -4.13 12.51 -34.38
CA ALA A 792 -3.06 13.28 -33.76
C ALA A 792 -3.14 14.79 -34.07
N ASN A 793 -3.56 15.17 -35.28
CA ASN A 793 -3.60 16.57 -35.71
C ASN A 793 -4.87 17.30 -35.24
N ASN A 794 -6.01 16.61 -35.23
CA ASN A 794 -7.33 17.14 -34.91
C ASN A 794 -8.04 16.23 -33.87
N PRO A 795 -7.53 16.11 -32.64
CA PRO A 795 -8.01 15.12 -31.67
C PRO A 795 -9.50 15.27 -31.29
N LEU A 796 -10.02 16.50 -31.25
CA LEU A 796 -11.40 16.79 -30.84
C LEU A 796 -12.34 17.21 -31.99
N ASP A 797 -11.78 17.71 -33.10
CA ASP A 797 -12.53 18.25 -34.24
C ASP A 797 -12.35 17.44 -35.54
N GLY A 798 -11.54 16.37 -35.51
CA GLY A 798 -11.29 15.47 -36.64
C GLY A 798 -12.34 14.38 -36.82
N ARG A 799 -11.97 13.28 -37.48
CA ARG A 799 -12.86 12.15 -37.77
C ARG A 799 -13.19 11.29 -36.54
N GLY A 800 -12.46 11.44 -35.44
CA GLY A 800 -12.74 10.75 -34.19
C GLY A 800 -12.42 9.25 -34.18
N TRP A 801 -11.57 8.76 -35.08
CA TRP A 801 -11.21 7.33 -35.19
C TRP A 801 -10.73 6.72 -33.86
N TRP A 802 -9.90 7.45 -33.12
CA TRP A 802 -9.37 7.00 -31.83
C TRP A 802 -10.46 6.77 -30.77
N LEU A 803 -11.61 7.44 -30.86
CA LEU A 803 -12.75 7.29 -29.95
C LEU A 803 -13.45 5.93 -30.09
N GLU A 804 -13.24 5.23 -31.20
CA GLU A 804 -13.77 3.89 -31.46
C GLU A 804 -12.94 2.77 -30.81
N SER A 805 -11.83 3.13 -30.16
CA SER A 805 -10.88 2.18 -29.57
C SER A 805 -11.33 1.70 -28.18
N GLU A 806 -10.86 0.52 -27.77
CA GLU A 806 -11.08 0.02 -26.40
C GLU A 806 -10.33 0.86 -25.36
N GLU A 807 -9.13 1.32 -25.69
CA GLU A 807 -8.29 2.22 -24.87
C GLU A 807 -8.07 3.54 -25.63
N PRO A 808 -9.07 4.43 -25.68
CA PRO A 808 -9.06 5.60 -26.56
C PRO A 808 -7.91 6.56 -26.23
N TRP A 809 -7.65 6.88 -24.96
CA TRP A 809 -6.63 7.86 -24.61
C TRP A 809 -5.21 7.37 -24.91
N GLN A 810 -4.90 6.10 -24.60
CA GLN A 810 -3.63 5.50 -24.99
C GLN A 810 -3.48 5.42 -26.51
N THR A 811 -4.57 5.14 -27.25
CA THR A 811 -4.53 5.12 -28.72
C THR A 811 -4.16 6.50 -29.26
N LEU A 812 -4.78 7.57 -28.73
CA LEU A 812 -4.44 8.94 -29.12
C LEU A 812 -2.97 9.29 -28.78
N ALA A 813 -2.46 8.84 -27.62
CA ALA A 813 -1.05 9.02 -27.27
C ALA A 813 -0.10 8.33 -28.27
N ALA A 814 -0.46 7.13 -28.74
CA ALA A 814 0.28 6.43 -29.79
C ALA A 814 0.20 7.16 -31.14
N CYS A 815 -0.97 7.73 -31.50
CA CYS A 815 -1.12 8.54 -32.70
C CYS A 815 -0.18 9.76 -32.69
N PHE A 816 -0.07 10.47 -31.55
CA PHE A 816 0.87 11.58 -31.40
C PHE A 816 2.32 11.14 -31.60
N GLU A 817 2.75 10.06 -30.94
CA GLU A 817 4.13 9.58 -31.04
C GLU A 817 4.48 9.11 -32.47
N ILE A 818 3.54 8.45 -33.17
CA ILE A 818 3.71 8.03 -34.57
C ILE A 818 3.82 9.23 -35.50
N ARG A 819 2.95 10.24 -35.33
CA ARG A 819 3.01 11.48 -36.11
C ARG A 819 4.37 12.15 -35.93
N ASP A 820 4.84 12.29 -34.70
CA ASP A 820 6.11 12.98 -34.39
C ASP A 820 7.31 12.21 -34.96
N ALA A 821 7.29 10.88 -34.89
CA ALA A 821 8.30 10.04 -35.52
C ALA A 821 8.34 10.23 -37.04
N ILE A 822 7.20 10.31 -37.72
CA ILE A 822 7.12 10.56 -39.17
C ILE A 822 7.61 11.98 -39.52
N LEU A 823 7.19 12.98 -38.74
CA LEU A 823 7.57 14.39 -38.97
C LEU A 823 9.05 14.67 -38.70
N SER A 824 9.74 13.81 -37.95
CA SER A 824 11.19 13.92 -37.73
C SER A 824 12.03 13.79 -39.01
N GLY A 825 11.46 13.21 -40.07
CA GLY A 825 12.13 12.96 -41.35
C GLY A 825 13.01 11.70 -41.38
N ASP A 826 13.53 11.28 -40.23
CA ASP A 826 14.24 10.01 -40.03
C ASP A 826 13.68 9.27 -38.80
N PRO A 827 12.65 8.43 -38.99
CA PRO A 827 12.00 7.75 -37.88
C PRO A 827 12.92 6.83 -37.07
N GLU A 828 14.03 6.31 -37.62
CA GLU A 828 14.92 5.40 -36.88
C GLU A 828 15.70 6.12 -35.78
N SER A 829 16.11 7.37 -36.03
CA SER A 829 16.83 8.21 -35.06
C SER A 829 15.90 8.97 -34.11
N PHE A 830 14.58 8.98 -34.37
CA PHE A 830 13.60 9.60 -33.48
C PHE A 830 13.65 9.00 -32.08
N VAL A 831 13.87 9.85 -31.09
CA VAL A 831 13.92 9.48 -29.67
C VAL A 831 12.49 9.38 -29.13
N SER A 832 11.99 8.14 -29.05
CA SER A 832 10.67 7.85 -28.54
C SER A 832 10.67 7.63 -27.02
N HIS A 833 9.63 8.15 -26.38
CA HIS A 833 9.37 8.08 -24.96
C HIS A 833 8.16 7.20 -24.61
N LEU A 834 7.33 6.86 -25.60
CA LEU A 834 6.12 6.06 -25.38
C LEU A 834 6.48 4.62 -24.97
N ALA A 835 5.80 4.15 -23.93
CA ALA A 835 5.91 2.77 -23.49
C ALA A 835 5.09 1.85 -24.41
N VAL A 836 5.69 0.76 -24.87
CA VAL A 836 5.00 -0.28 -25.64
C VAL A 836 4.70 -1.46 -24.73
N HIS A 837 3.45 -1.91 -24.75
CA HIS A 837 2.93 -2.91 -23.81
C HIS A 837 2.91 -4.31 -24.44
N GLN A 838 3.29 -5.32 -23.68
CA GLN A 838 3.14 -6.74 -24.01
C GLN A 838 2.42 -7.43 -22.85
N ASP A 839 1.26 -8.02 -23.11
CA ASP A 839 0.37 -8.56 -22.06
C ASP A 839 0.24 -10.08 -22.13
N GLY A 840 0.18 -10.73 -20.97
CA GLY A 840 -0.10 -12.16 -20.88
C GLY A 840 -1.55 -12.48 -21.21
N SER A 841 -1.79 -13.40 -22.15
CA SER A 841 -3.14 -13.72 -22.65
C SER A 841 -4.18 -14.02 -21.54
N CYS A 842 -3.82 -14.92 -20.63
CA CYS A 842 -4.51 -15.16 -19.36
C CYS A 842 -3.48 -15.69 -18.36
N ASN A 843 -2.70 -14.77 -17.77
CA ASN A 843 -1.49 -15.09 -17.02
C ASN A 843 -1.69 -16.14 -15.92
N GLY A 844 -2.77 -16.06 -15.14
CA GLY A 844 -3.10 -17.08 -14.15
C GLY A 844 -3.25 -18.50 -14.73
N LEU A 845 -3.87 -18.65 -15.90
CA LEU A 845 -3.95 -19.95 -16.60
C LEU A 845 -2.63 -20.35 -17.25
N GLN A 846 -1.82 -19.40 -17.72
CA GLN A 846 -0.46 -19.67 -18.21
C GLN A 846 0.40 -20.31 -17.10
N HIS A 847 0.40 -19.74 -15.89
CA HIS A 847 1.11 -20.32 -14.75
C HIS A 847 0.53 -21.69 -14.37
N TYR A 848 -0.79 -21.88 -14.39
CA TYR A 848 -1.39 -23.18 -14.12
C TYR A 848 -0.98 -24.24 -15.15
N ALA A 849 -1.13 -23.95 -16.45
CA ALA A 849 -0.74 -24.87 -17.51
C ALA A 849 0.75 -25.24 -17.43
N ALA A 850 1.62 -24.28 -17.07
CA ALA A 850 3.04 -24.54 -16.85
C ALA A 850 3.31 -25.41 -15.60
N LEU A 851 2.59 -25.20 -14.49
CA LEU A 851 2.70 -26.04 -13.28
C LEU A 851 2.18 -27.47 -13.51
N GLY A 852 1.05 -27.60 -14.19
CA GLY A 852 0.41 -28.88 -14.50
C GLY A 852 1.02 -29.61 -15.70
N ARG A 853 1.86 -28.93 -16.48
CA ARG A 853 2.33 -29.37 -17.80
C ARG A 853 1.18 -29.76 -18.74
N ASP A 854 0.07 -29.03 -18.69
CA ASP A 854 -1.10 -29.29 -19.55
C ASP A 854 -0.83 -28.79 -20.97
N LYS A 855 -0.66 -29.70 -21.93
CA LYS A 855 -0.35 -29.35 -23.32
C LYS A 855 -1.48 -28.59 -24.01
N GLN A 856 -2.71 -29.13 -23.95
CA GLN A 856 -3.90 -28.50 -24.54
C GLN A 856 -4.22 -27.16 -23.89
N GLY A 857 -4.20 -27.09 -22.55
CA GLY A 857 -4.37 -25.84 -21.83
C GLY A 857 -3.29 -24.81 -22.17
N GLY A 858 -2.03 -25.26 -22.32
CA GLY A 858 -0.91 -24.44 -22.76
C GLY A 858 -1.09 -23.86 -24.16
N GLU A 859 -1.62 -24.62 -25.11
CA GLU A 859 -1.97 -24.14 -26.45
C GLU A 859 -3.00 -23.00 -26.39
N GLU A 860 -4.08 -23.20 -25.62
CA GLU A 860 -5.19 -22.24 -25.50
C GLU A 860 -4.79 -20.89 -24.88
N VAL A 861 -3.69 -20.86 -24.12
CA VAL A 861 -3.13 -19.65 -23.47
C VAL A 861 -1.78 -19.22 -24.03
N ASN A 862 -1.46 -19.70 -25.25
CA ASN A 862 -0.29 -19.30 -26.02
C ASN A 862 1.05 -19.61 -25.34
N LEU A 863 1.15 -20.71 -24.58
CA LEU A 863 2.45 -21.26 -24.18
C LEU A 863 3.15 -22.00 -25.33
N LEU A 864 2.39 -22.45 -26.33
CA LEU A 864 2.90 -23.12 -27.51
C LEU A 864 2.92 -22.18 -28.72
N PRO A 865 3.88 -22.36 -29.65
CA PRO A 865 3.90 -21.59 -30.89
C PRO A 865 2.63 -21.84 -31.71
N SER A 866 2.10 -20.77 -32.29
CA SER A 866 0.92 -20.77 -33.15
C SER A 866 1.05 -19.66 -34.18
N GLU A 867 0.43 -19.82 -35.34
CA GLU A 867 0.37 -18.77 -36.38
C GLU A 867 -0.56 -17.62 -35.98
N LEU A 868 -1.64 -17.94 -35.26
CA LEU A 868 -2.64 -17.00 -34.77
C LEU A 868 -2.71 -17.03 -33.24
N PRO A 869 -3.05 -15.91 -32.59
CA PRO A 869 -3.23 -15.87 -31.15
C PRO A 869 -4.44 -16.73 -30.74
N ASN A 870 -4.22 -17.68 -29.83
CA ASN A 870 -5.30 -18.45 -29.23
C ASN A 870 -6.06 -17.63 -28.18
N ASP A 871 -7.37 -17.86 -28.12
CA ASP A 871 -8.30 -17.14 -27.25
C ASP A 871 -9.06 -18.15 -26.38
N VAL A 872 -8.49 -18.48 -25.22
CA VAL A 872 -9.06 -19.43 -24.24
C VAL A 872 -10.53 -19.13 -23.93
N TYR A 873 -10.93 -17.86 -23.89
CA TYR A 873 -12.31 -17.47 -23.61
C TYR A 873 -13.26 -17.89 -24.72
N SER A 874 -12.83 -17.85 -25.99
CA SER A 874 -13.64 -18.34 -27.11
C SER A 874 -13.69 -19.86 -27.12
N SER A 875 -12.56 -20.52 -26.87
CA SER A 875 -12.48 -21.98 -26.78
C SER A 875 -13.42 -22.53 -25.70
N VAL A 876 -13.41 -21.92 -24.51
CA VAL A 876 -14.34 -22.28 -23.43
C VAL A 876 -15.79 -21.97 -23.79
N ALA A 877 -16.08 -20.87 -24.49
CA ALA A 877 -17.46 -20.53 -24.89
C ALA A 877 -18.03 -21.58 -25.86
N VAL A 878 -17.22 -22.05 -26.81
CA VAL A 878 -17.60 -23.11 -27.73
C VAL A 878 -17.89 -24.41 -26.98
N ARG A 879 -17.02 -24.82 -26.04
CA ARG A 879 -17.24 -26.02 -25.21
C ARG A 879 -18.48 -25.89 -24.30
N VAL A 880 -18.77 -24.70 -23.78
CA VAL A 880 -19.98 -24.44 -22.98
C VAL A 880 -21.23 -24.60 -23.83
N GLU A 881 -21.23 -24.04 -25.04
CA GLU A 881 -22.35 -24.19 -25.97
C GLU A 881 -22.54 -25.64 -26.39
N GLN A 882 -21.47 -26.38 -26.65
CA GLN A 882 -21.54 -27.80 -26.98
C GLN A 882 -22.25 -28.59 -25.85
N LYS A 883 -21.81 -28.41 -24.59
CA LYS A 883 -22.45 -29.06 -23.44
C LYS A 883 -23.91 -28.61 -23.25
N ARG A 884 -24.24 -27.38 -23.63
CA ARG A 884 -25.62 -26.87 -23.60
C ARG A 884 -26.51 -27.56 -24.62
N VAL A 885 -26.00 -27.74 -25.85
CA VAL A 885 -26.71 -28.49 -26.90
C VAL A 885 -26.86 -29.97 -26.52
N GLU A 886 -25.85 -30.58 -25.89
CA GLU A 886 -25.94 -31.95 -25.37
C GLU A 886 -27.02 -32.09 -24.29
N ASP A 887 -27.12 -31.14 -23.37
CA ASP A 887 -28.20 -31.12 -22.35
C ASP A 887 -29.58 -30.86 -22.96
N GLU A 888 -29.64 -29.95 -23.93
CA GLU A 888 -30.87 -29.62 -24.66
C GLU A 888 -31.42 -30.84 -25.41
N ASN A 889 -30.56 -31.66 -26.00
CA ASN A 889 -30.98 -32.83 -26.77
C ASN A 889 -31.16 -34.11 -25.94
N ASN A 890 -30.68 -34.13 -24.69
CA ASN A 890 -30.78 -35.28 -23.81
C ASN A 890 -31.95 -35.11 -22.84
N GLU A 891 -33.11 -35.70 -23.17
CA GLU A 891 -34.32 -35.67 -22.32
C GLU A 891 -34.10 -36.24 -20.91
N GLN A 892 -33.07 -37.07 -20.70
CA GLN A 892 -32.71 -37.63 -19.38
C GLN A 892 -31.76 -36.74 -18.57
N SER A 893 -31.24 -35.65 -19.15
CA SER A 893 -30.36 -34.73 -18.43
C SER A 893 -31.14 -33.95 -17.36
N GLU A 894 -30.59 -33.88 -16.15
CA GLU A 894 -31.15 -33.04 -15.07
C GLU A 894 -31.19 -31.54 -15.43
N PHE A 895 -30.42 -31.14 -16.45
CA PHE A 895 -30.34 -29.76 -16.93
C PHE A 895 -31.17 -29.48 -18.19
N HIS A 896 -31.87 -30.48 -18.75
CA HIS A 896 -32.62 -30.38 -20.00
C HIS A 896 -33.59 -29.19 -20.03
N GLU A 897 -34.44 -29.05 -19.00
CA GLU A 897 -35.43 -27.97 -18.90
C GLU A 897 -34.78 -26.58 -18.86
N VAL A 898 -33.66 -26.43 -18.13
CA VAL A 898 -32.95 -25.16 -17.99
C VAL A 898 -32.23 -24.80 -19.29
N ALA A 899 -31.68 -25.78 -20.01
CA ALA A 899 -31.01 -25.60 -21.29
C ALA A 899 -31.97 -25.17 -22.40
N LEU A 900 -33.18 -25.76 -22.45
CA LEU A 900 -34.27 -25.37 -23.37
C LEU A 900 -34.74 -23.95 -23.09
N LYS A 901 -35.06 -23.62 -21.84
CA LYS A 901 -35.50 -22.27 -21.48
C LYS A 901 -34.43 -21.22 -21.75
N LEU A 902 -33.16 -21.53 -21.47
CA LEU A 902 -32.07 -20.62 -21.79
C LEU A 902 -31.98 -20.35 -23.30
N ARG A 903 -32.27 -21.35 -24.16
CA ARG A 903 -32.29 -21.17 -25.62
C ARG A 903 -33.37 -20.17 -26.06
N GLU A 904 -34.51 -20.12 -25.40
CA GLU A 904 -35.58 -19.15 -25.69
C GLU A 904 -35.10 -17.70 -25.46
N PHE A 905 -34.36 -17.46 -24.37
CA PHE A 905 -33.82 -16.13 -24.03
C PHE A 905 -32.49 -15.80 -24.72
N LEU A 906 -31.73 -16.82 -25.13
CA LEU A 906 -30.44 -16.69 -25.80
C LEU A 906 -30.40 -17.65 -27.00
N PRO A 907 -31.05 -17.28 -28.12
CA PRO A 907 -31.14 -18.13 -29.30
C PRO A 907 -29.81 -18.30 -30.03
N VAL A 908 -28.85 -17.40 -29.77
CA VAL A 908 -27.49 -17.45 -30.30
C VAL A 908 -26.57 -18.32 -29.43
N VAL A 909 -25.40 -18.68 -29.97
CA VAL A 909 -24.33 -19.32 -29.20
C VAL A 909 -23.94 -18.45 -28.00
N VAL A 910 -23.60 -19.08 -26.87
CA VAL A 910 -23.20 -18.37 -25.65
C VAL A 910 -22.07 -17.37 -25.96
N PRO A 911 -22.28 -16.05 -25.82
CA PRO A 911 -21.26 -15.08 -26.21
C PRO A 911 -20.03 -15.13 -25.31
N ARG A 912 -18.83 -15.00 -25.89
CA ARG A 912 -17.55 -14.90 -25.17
C ARG A 912 -17.61 -13.91 -23.99
N LYS A 913 -18.26 -12.76 -24.18
CA LYS A 913 -18.39 -11.70 -23.16
C LYS A 913 -19.09 -12.18 -21.88
N VAL A 914 -20.03 -13.13 -21.99
CA VAL A 914 -20.77 -13.68 -20.84
C VAL A 914 -19.87 -14.48 -19.91
N ILE A 915 -18.93 -15.25 -20.47
CA ILE A 915 -18.08 -16.15 -19.69
C ILE A 915 -16.67 -15.60 -19.42
N LYS A 916 -16.20 -14.61 -20.18
CA LYS A 916 -14.83 -14.05 -20.09
C LYS A 916 -14.45 -13.72 -18.64
N GLN A 917 -15.28 -12.94 -17.96
CA GLN A 917 -15.02 -12.53 -16.57
C GLN A 917 -14.94 -13.73 -15.62
N THR A 918 -15.81 -14.72 -15.80
CA THR A 918 -15.84 -15.94 -14.99
C THR A 918 -14.57 -16.77 -15.21
N VAL A 919 -14.15 -16.98 -16.46
CA VAL A 919 -12.91 -17.71 -16.77
C VAL A 919 -11.71 -16.99 -16.18
N MET A 920 -11.60 -15.67 -16.38
CA MET A 920 -10.52 -14.84 -15.82
C MET A 920 -10.44 -14.93 -14.29
N THR A 921 -11.59 -14.86 -13.60
CA THR A 921 -11.59 -14.84 -12.13
C THR A 921 -11.58 -16.22 -11.48
N THR A 922 -11.81 -17.29 -12.25
CA THR A 922 -11.80 -18.68 -11.74
C THR A 922 -10.43 -19.11 -11.27
N VAL A 923 -9.36 -18.75 -12.01
CA VAL A 923 -7.99 -18.98 -11.54
C VAL A 923 -7.66 -18.18 -10.28
N TYR A 924 -8.31 -17.03 -10.10
CA TYR A 924 -8.16 -16.15 -8.95
C TYR A 924 -9.10 -16.47 -7.78
N GLY A 925 -9.70 -17.67 -7.76
CA GLY A 925 -10.42 -18.19 -6.60
C GLY A 925 -11.88 -17.76 -6.48
N VAL A 926 -12.51 -17.29 -7.57
CA VAL A 926 -13.96 -17.06 -7.57
C VAL A 926 -14.70 -18.34 -7.17
N THR A 927 -15.70 -18.21 -6.30
CA THR A 927 -16.57 -19.33 -5.93
C THR A 927 -17.66 -19.54 -6.99
N MET A 928 -18.32 -20.69 -6.97
CA MET A 928 -19.49 -20.96 -7.83
C MET A 928 -20.56 -19.84 -7.72
N TYR A 929 -20.81 -19.36 -6.50
CA TYR A 929 -21.75 -18.26 -6.27
C TYR A 929 -21.27 -16.94 -6.90
N GLY A 930 -19.99 -16.61 -6.72
CA GLY A 930 -19.40 -15.39 -7.31
C GLY A 930 -19.40 -15.43 -8.84
N ALA A 931 -19.05 -16.57 -9.43
CA ALA A 931 -19.11 -16.80 -10.87
C ALA A 931 -20.56 -16.68 -11.41
N ALA A 932 -21.53 -17.30 -10.74
CA ALA A 932 -22.94 -17.16 -11.12
C ALA A 932 -23.41 -15.70 -11.05
N LEU A 933 -22.94 -14.91 -10.07
CA LEU A 933 -23.26 -13.49 -10.00
C LEU A 933 -22.65 -12.69 -11.16
N GLN A 934 -21.42 -13.01 -11.58
CA GLN A 934 -20.76 -12.38 -12.73
C GLN A 934 -21.52 -12.70 -14.03
N ILE A 935 -21.81 -13.97 -14.28
CA ILE A 935 -22.61 -14.38 -15.46
C ILE A 935 -23.98 -13.73 -15.42
N LYS A 936 -24.65 -13.70 -14.27
CA LYS A 936 -25.95 -13.02 -14.11
C LYS A 936 -25.87 -11.53 -14.48
N ARG A 937 -24.80 -10.82 -14.10
CA ARG A 937 -24.59 -9.42 -14.50
C ARG A 937 -24.43 -9.28 -16.01
N GLN A 938 -23.69 -10.18 -16.65
CA GLN A 938 -23.50 -10.16 -18.11
C GLN A 938 -24.79 -10.50 -18.86
N LEU A 939 -25.56 -11.48 -18.39
CA LEU A 939 -26.88 -11.80 -18.97
C LEU A 939 -27.84 -10.61 -18.88
N LYS A 940 -27.85 -9.89 -17.74
CA LYS A 940 -28.62 -8.63 -17.61
C LYS A 940 -28.14 -7.56 -18.58
N ALA A 941 -26.84 -7.42 -18.77
CA ALA A 941 -26.27 -6.45 -19.70
C ALA A 941 -26.61 -6.76 -21.18
N LEU A 942 -26.98 -8.02 -21.49
CA LEU A 942 -27.51 -8.42 -22.79
C LEU A 942 -29.02 -8.20 -22.93
N GLY A 943 -29.68 -7.61 -21.93
CA GLY A 943 -31.14 -7.38 -21.94
C GLY A 943 -31.98 -8.60 -21.58
N ILE A 944 -31.38 -9.68 -21.06
CA ILE A 944 -32.13 -10.85 -20.60
C ILE A 944 -32.75 -10.54 -19.24
N GLU A 945 -34.06 -10.27 -19.25
CA GLU A 945 -34.87 -10.06 -18.05
C GLU A 945 -35.78 -11.26 -17.80
N SER A 946 -35.43 -12.09 -16.81
CA SER A 946 -36.20 -13.27 -16.41
C SER A 946 -36.10 -13.49 -14.90
N GLU A 947 -37.18 -13.96 -14.28
CA GLU A 947 -37.17 -14.41 -12.88
C GLU A 947 -36.21 -15.60 -12.68
N GLU A 948 -36.00 -16.40 -13.73
CA GLU A 948 -35.13 -17.59 -13.72
C GLU A 948 -33.66 -17.28 -14.07
N ILE A 949 -33.29 -16.01 -14.28
CA ILE A 949 -31.93 -15.62 -14.66
C ILE A 949 -30.84 -16.13 -13.70
N ALA A 950 -31.18 -16.33 -12.42
CA ALA A 950 -30.28 -16.92 -11.45
C ALA A 950 -30.00 -18.41 -11.73
N LYS A 951 -31.01 -19.15 -12.23
CA LYS A 951 -30.87 -20.55 -12.65
C LYS A 951 -30.01 -20.65 -13.90
N PHE A 952 -30.27 -19.82 -14.92
CA PHE A 952 -29.45 -19.74 -16.13
C PHE A 952 -27.98 -19.45 -15.81
N ALA A 953 -27.72 -18.47 -14.95
CA ALA A 953 -26.36 -18.11 -14.58
C ALA A 953 -25.65 -19.24 -13.81
N SER A 954 -26.37 -19.95 -12.92
CA SER A 954 -25.82 -21.09 -12.17
C SER A 954 -25.50 -22.26 -13.10
N TYR A 955 -26.39 -22.55 -14.04
CA TYR A 955 -26.19 -23.58 -15.07
C TYR A 955 -24.99 -23.28 -15.97
N LEU A 956 -24.91 -22.07 -16.54
CA LEU A 956 -23.77 -21.65 -17.36
C LEU A 956 -22.47 -21.66 -16.56
N THR A 957 -22.52 -21.34 -15.27
CA THR A 957 -21.34 -21.46 -14.39
C THR A 957 -20.86 -22.91 -14.31
N LEU A 958 -21.76 -23.86 -14.04
CA LEU A 958 -21.42 -25.29 -13.98
C LEU A 958 -20.77 -25.77 -15.29
N ARG A 959 -21.37 -25.42 -16.44
CA ARG A 959 -20.82 -25.78 -17.75
C ARG A 959 -19.50 -25.09 -18.07
N THR A 960 -19.29 -23.86 -17.59
CA THR A 960 -18.01 -23.15 -17.73
C THR A 960 -16.89 -23.85 -16.95
N PHE A 961 -17.15 -24.25 -15.70
CA PHE A 961 -16.17 -24.97 -14.88
C PHE A 961 -15.85 -26.36 -15.47
N ALA A 962 -16.87 -27.09 -15.94
CA ALA A 962 -16.65 -28.36 -16.63
C ALA A 962 -15.75 -28.17 -17.87
N SER A 963 -16.04 -27.15 -18.68
CA SER A 963 -15.28 -26.85 -19.91
C SER A 963 -13.85 -26.37 -19.68
N LEU A 964 -13.53 -25.84 -18.49
CA LEU A 964 -12.15 -25.54 -18.10
C LEU A 964 -11.38 -26.81 -17.71
N ASN A 965 -12.06 -27.77 -17.07
CA ASN A 965 -11.42 -29.03 -16.63
C ASN A 965 -10.99 -29.91 -17.81
N ASP A 966 -11.67 -29.79 -18.95
CA ASP A 966 -11.35 -30.54 -20.17
C ASP A 966 -9.95 -30.21 -20.71
N SER A 967 -9.55 -28.93 -20.73
CA SER A 967 -8.24 -28.50 -21.28
C SER A 967 -7.14 -28.36 -20.23
N PHE A 968 -7.51 -28.18 -18.96
CA PHE A 968 -6.59 -27.89 -17.84
C PHE A 968 -6.66 -28.99 -16.77
N THR A 969 -6.64 -30.26 -17.19
CA THR A 969 -6.91 -31.39 -16.30
C THR A 969 -5.92 -31.48 -15.13
N SER A 970 -4.61 -31.51 -15.40
CA SER A 970 -3.59 -31.60 -14.34
C SER A 970 -3.55 -30.33 -13.49
N SER A 971 -3.74 -29.16 -14.11
CA SER A 971 -3.85 -27.87 -13.42
C SER A 971 -5.03 -27.83 -12.44
N MET A 972 -6.20 -28.34 -12.84
CA MET A 972 -7.38 -28.38 -11.98
C MET A 972 -7.22 -29.41 -10.86
N GLN A 973 -6.54 -30.54 -11.11
CA GLN A 973 -6.13 -31.47 -10.06
C GLN A 973 -5.19 -30.79 -9.05
N LEU A 974 -4.16 -30.07 -9.52
CA LEU A 974 -3.23 -29.33 -8.65
C LEU A 974 -3.95 -28.27 -7.82
N LYS A 975 -4.86 -27.51 -8.44
CA LYS A 975 -5.70 -26.53 -7.74
C LYS A 975 -6.53 -27.17 -6.62
N ASN A 976 -7.09 -28.36 -6.86
CA ASN A 976 -7.84 -29.09 -5.85
C ASN A 976 -6.92 -29.67 -4.77
N TRP A 977 -5.73 -30.17 -5.12
CA TRP A 977 -4.73 -30.60 -4.14
C TRP A 977 -4.26 -29.46 -3.25
N PHE A 978 -4.02 -28.26 -3.80
CA PHE A 978 -3.75 -27.07 -3.00
C PHE A 978 -4.91 -26.77 -2.02
N ARG A 979 -6.16 -26.88 -2.45
CA ARG A 979 -7.33 -26.70 -1.55
C ARG A 979 -7.36 -27.74 -0.43
N GLU A 980 -7.07 -29.00 -0.72
CA GLU A 980 -7.01 -30.05 0.30
C GLU A 980 -5.82 -29.85 1.25
N CYS A 981 -4.65 -29.40 0.74
CA CYS A 981 -3.53 -28.96 1.57
C CYS A 981 -3.93 -27.85 2.54
N ALA A 982 -4.54 -26.77 2.02
CA ALA A 982 -5.00 -25.65 2.84
C ALA A 982 -6.08 -26.04 3.86
N LYS A 983 -6.93 -27.00 3.50
CA LYS A 983 -7.92 -27.60 4.41
C LYS A 983 -7.24 -28.41 5.51
N GLY A 984 -6.26 -29.24 5.16
CA GLY A 984 -5.41 -29.96 6.12
C GLY A 984 -4.70 -29.00 7.07
N THR A 985 -4.03 -27.98 6.56
CA THR A 985 -3.39 -26.93 7.37
C THR A 985 -4.40 -26.23 8.31
N SER A 986 -5.60 -25.94 7.81
CA SER A 986 -6.68 -25.35 8.64
C SER A 986 -7.21 -26.31 9.71
N GLU A 987 -7.28 -27.61 9.43
CA GLU A 987 -7.64 -28.66 10.40
C GLU A 987 -6.57 -28.80 11.49
N LEU A 988 -5.30 -28.57 11.14
CA LEU A 988 -4.16 -28.46 12.06
C LEU A 988 -4.13 -27.13 12.84
N LEU A 989 -5.13 -26.26 12.65
CA LEU A 989 -5.23 -24.93 13.27
C LEU A 989 -4.09 -23.96 12.89
N GLN A 990 -3.46 -24.15 11.74
CA GLN A 990 -2.38 -23.29 11.22
C GLN A 990 -2.87 -22.49 10.00
N THR A 991 -2.14 -21.41 9.67
CA THR A 991 -2.38 -20.62 8.44
C THR A 991 -1.54 -21.17 7.31
N VAL A 992 -2.00 -20.98 6.07
CA VAL A 992 -1.22 -21.37 4.90
C VAL A 992 -0.08 -20.38 4.68
N GLU A 993 1.12 -20.92 4.58
CA GLU A 993 2.37 -20.22 4.32
C GLU A 993 3.26 -21.00 3.34
N TRP A 994 4.09 -20.25 2.59
CA TRP A 994 5.10 -20.76 1.66
C TRP A 994 6.19 -19.71 1.45
N VAL A 995 7.28 -20.09 0.79
CA VAL A 995 8.36 -19.16 0.38
C VAL A 995 8.39 -19.13 -1.15
N THR A 996 8.45 -17.93 -1.72
CA THR A 996 8.58 -17.75 -3.18
C THR A 996 9.97 -18.18 -3.66
N PRO A 997 10.16 -18.46 -4.97
CA PRO A 997 11.48 -18.79 -5.51
C PRO A 997 12.54 -17.68 -5.34
N LEU A 998 12.11 -16.43 -5.12
CA LEU A 998 12.98 -15.29 -4.79
C LEU A 998 13.17 -15.08 -3.27
N GLY A 999 12.78 -16.04 -2.45
CA GLY A 999 13.03 -16.04 -1.01
C GLY A 999 12.02 -15.25 -0.17
N LEU A 1000 10.97 -14.64 -0.75
CA LEU A 1000 9.95 -13.93 0.04
C LEU A 1000 9.04 -14.91 0.80
N PRO A 1001 8.93 -14.83 2.14
CA PRO A 1001 7.94 -15.61 2.90
C PRO A 1001 6.55 -15.00 2.76
N VAL A 1002 5.57 -15.83 2.37
CA VAL A 1002 4.16 -15.44 2.19
C VAL A 1002 3.31 -16.17 3.22
N VAL A 1003 2.42 -15.43 3.90
CA VAL A 1003 1.51 -15.95 4.94
C VAL A 1003 0.11 -15.41 4.71
N GLN A 1004 -0.89 -16.29 4.74
CA GLN A 1004 -2.29 -15.87 4.62
C GLN A 1004 -2.85 -15.29 5.93
N PRO A 1005 -3.28 -14.02 5.96
CA PRO A 1005 -3.67 -13.34 7.19
C PRO A 1005 -5.10 -13.68 7.68
N TYR A 1006 -5.76 -14.70 7.09
CA TYR A 1006 -7.17 -15.00 7.37
C TYR A 1006 -7.36 -15.75 8.70
N LEU A 1007 -7.38 -14.99 9.80
CA LEU A 1007 -7.54 -15.46 11.17
C LEU A 1007 -8.80 -14.92 11.84
N ARG A 1008 -9.38 -15.70 12.76
CA ARG A 1008 -10.47 -15.27 13.65
C ARG A 1008 -10.22 -15.72 15.08
N SER A 1009 -10.67 -14.92 16.04
CA SER A 1009 -10.65 -15.30 17.45
C SER A 1009 -11.68 -16.42 17.69
N LYS A 1010 -11.27 -17.48 18.39
CA LYS A 1010 -12.14 -18.53 18.90
C LYS A 1010 -11.92 -18.72 20.40
N ASP A 1011 -12.97 -19.19 21.07
CA ASP A 1011 -12.92 -19.68 22.45
C ASP A 1011 -13.20 -21.20 22.42
N SER A 1012 -12.34 -21.97 23.07
CA SER A 1012 -12.57 -23.39 23.34
C SER A 1012 -12.30 -23.66 24.82
N ARG A 1013 -13.34 -24.01 25.58
CA ARG A 1013 -13.26 -24.33 27.02
C ARG A 1013 -12.56 -23.23 27.85
N GLY A 1014 -12.79 -21.96 27.54
CA GLY A 1014 -12.20 -20.82 28.23
C GLY A 1014 -10.81 -20.43 27.73
N LYS A 1015 -10.27 -21.13 26.73
CA LYS A 1015 -9.00 -20.79 26.06
C LYS A 1015 -9.28 -20.00 24.80
N ILE A 1016 -8.75 -18.79 24.73
CA ILE A 1016 -8.93 -17.89 23.58
C ILE A 1016 -7.68 -17.93 22.71
N PHE A 1017 -7.88 -18.18 21.42
CA PHE A 1017 -6.79 -18.29 20.44
C PHE A 1017 -7.23 -17.79 19.06
N LEU A 1018 -6.26 -17.47 18.20
CA LEU A 1018 -6.51 -17.16 16.79
C LEU A 1018 -6.52 -18.46 15.99
N ALA A 1019 -7.63 -18.71 15.30
CA ALA A 1019 -7.83 -19.88 14.46
C ALA A 1019 -7.98 -19.46 12.99
N PRO A 1020 -7.50 -20.27 12.04
CA PRO A 1020 -7.70 -20.02 10.61
C PRO A 1020 -9.19 -19.93 10.25
N VAL A 1021 -9.51 -18.99 9.38
CA VAL A 1021 -10.82 -18.94 8.70
C VAL A 1021 -10.76 -19.93 7.54
N GLY A 1022 -11.09 -21.20 7.82
CA GLY A 1022 -10.92 -22.30 6.85
C GLY A 1022 -11.47 -22.01 5.46
N THR A 1023 -12.68 -21.44 5.34
CA THR A 1023 -13.26 -21.08 4.03
C THR A 1023 -12.39 -20.10 3.23
N LYS A 1024 -11.81 -19.09 3.88
CA LYS A 1024 -10.91 -18.11 3.24
C LYS A 1024 -9.54 -18.72 2.94
N GLN A 1025 -8.96 -19.47 3.88
CA GLN A 1025 -7.66 -20.14 3.70
C GLN A 1025 -7.68 -21.09 2.49
N ILE A 1026 -8.72 -21.93 2.41
CA ILE A 1026 -8.90 -22.91 1.34
C ILE A 1026 -9.17 -22.23 0.00
N GLY A 1027 -10.11 -21.27 -0.03
CA GLY A 1027 -10.49 -20.59 -1.27
C GLY A 1027 -9.39 -19.71 -1.85
N ALA A 1028 -8.58 -19.08 -0.99
CA ALA A 1028 -7.57 -18.11 -1.39
C ALA A 1028 -6.16 -18.70 -1.58
N PHE A 1029 -5.89 -19.94 -1.17
CA PHE A 1029 -4.55 -20.50 -1.37
C PHE A 1029 -4.13 -20.69 -2.83
N PRO A 1030 -4.89 -21.41 -3.68
CA PRO A 1030 -4.51 -21.55 -5.08
C PRO A 1030 -4.25 -20.20 -5.79
N PRO A 1031 -5.12 -19.17 -5.69
CA PRO A 1031 -4.87 -17.91 -6.36
C PRO A 1031 -3.72 -17.11 -5.75
N ASN A 1032 -3.54 -17.13 -4.43
CA ASN A 1032 -2.43 -16.41 -3.80
C ASN A 1032 -1.08 -17.03 -4.16
N PHE A 1033 -1.02 -18.36 -4.30
CA PHE A 1033 0.19 -19.06 -4.75
C PHE A 1033 0.54 -18.67 -6.18
N VAL A 1034 -0.42 -18.71 -7.10
CA VAL A 1034 -0.22 -18.27 -8.49
C VAL A 1034 0.16 -16.79 -8.57
N HIS A 1035 -0.46 -15.91 -7.77
CA HIS A 1035 -0.06 -14.51 -7.69
C HIS A 1035 1.36 -14.29 -7.18
N SER A 1036 1.86 -15.17 -6.32
CA SER A 1036 3.26 -15.06 -5.90
C SER A 1036 4.23 -15.49 -7.02
N LEU A 1037 3.79 -16.36 -7.94
CA LEU A 1037 4.56 -16.78 -9.11
C LEU A 1037 4.50 -15.73 -10.24
N ASP A 1038 3.35 -15.10 -10.47
CA ASP A 1038 3.21 -13.99 -11.43
C ASP A 1038 4.18 -12.86 -11.06
N SER A 1039 4.22 -12.50 -9.77
CA SER A 1039 5.10 -11.44 -9.29
C SER A 1039 6.57 -11.85 -9.37
N THR A 1040 6.88 -13.12 -9.06
CA THR A 1040 8.25 -13.66 -9.22
C THR A 1040 8.71 -13.57 -10.69
N HIS A 1041 7.86 -13.93 -11.64
CA HIS A 1041 8.18 -13.85 -13.07
C HIS A 1041 8.40 -12.40 -13.53
N MET A 1042 7.54 -11.48 -13.09
CA MET A 1042 7.70 -10.05 -13.36
C MET A 1042 9.01 -9.51 -12.76
N MET A 1043 9.32 -9.83 -11.50
CA MET A 1043 10.56 -9.39 -10.84
C MET A 1043 11.81 -9.92 -11.54
N LEU A 1044 11.84 -11.21 -11.92
CA LEU A 1044 12.96 -11.79 -12.68
C LEU A 1044 13.15 -11.09 -14.03
N THR A 1045 12.04 -10.78 -14.72
CA THR A 1045 12.06 -10.07 -15.99
C THR A 1045 12.59 -8.64 -15.82
N ALA A 1046 12.12 -7.92 -14.79
CA ALA A 1046 12.58 -6.58 -14.45
C ALA A 1046 14.09 -6.54 -14.15
N LEU A 1047 14.57 -7.47 -13.31
CA LEU A 1047 15.97 -7.56 -12.93
C LEU A 1047 16.88 -7.83 -14.13
N GLU A 1048 16.51 -8.77 -15.01
CA GLU A 1048 17.29 -9.10 -16.20
C GLU A 1048 17.23 -7.98 -17.25
N CYS A 1049 16.09 -7.32 -17.43
CA CYS A 1049 15.98 -6.13 -18.28
C CYS A 1049 16.91 -5.02 -17.78
N SER A 1050 16.84 -4.69 -16.49
CA SER A 1050 17.69 -3.68 -15.87
C SER A 1050 19.18 -4.02 -15.97
N ARG A 1051 19.56 -5.29 -15.77
CA ARG A 1051 20.94 -5.78 -15.91
C ARG A 1051 21.51 -5.53 -17.32
N ARG A 1052 20.68 -5.65 -18.36
CA ARG A 1052 21.02 -5.36 -19.76
C ARG A 1052 20.78 -3.91 -20.17
N GLY A 1053 20.35 -3.07 -19.23
CA GLY A 1053 20.08 -1.67 -19.51
C GLY A 1053 18.82 -1.45 -20.35
N LEU A 1054 17.75 -2.22 -20.15
CA LEU A 1054 16.43 -1.96 -20.75
C LEU A 1054 15.54 -1.25 -19.73
N THR A 1055 14.86 -0.18 -20.16
CA THR A 1055 13.79 0.43 -19.36
C THR A 1055 12.65 -0.57 -19.23
N PHE A 1056 12.24 -0.86 -17.99
CA PHE A 1056 11.16 -1.79 -17.70
C PHE A 1056 10.14 -1.14 -16.74
N ALA A 1057 8.87 -1.31 -17.06
CA ALA A 1057 7.76 -1.08 -16.15
C ALA A 1057 6.76 -2.22 -16.30
N ALA A 1058 5.90 -2.40 -15.30
CA ALA A 1058 4.86 -3.41 -15.36
C ALA A 1058 3.58 -2.96 -14.68
N VAL A 1059 2.46 -3.48 -15.18
CA VAL A 1059 1.18 -3.55 -14.49
C VAL A 1059 0.87 -5.01 -14.28
N HIS A 1060 1.51 -5.60 -13.25
CA HIS A 1060 1.45 -7.03 -12.97
C HIS A 1060 1.90 -7.89 -14.16
N ASP A 1061 0.98 -8.45 -14.94
CA ASP A 1061 1.19 -9.33 -16.09
C ASP A 1061 1.29 -8.60 -17.44
N CYS A 1062 1.25 -7.27 -17.44
CA CYS A 1062 1.49 -6.43 -18.61
C CYS A 1062 2.86 -5.75 -18.50
N PHE A 1063 3.81 -6.10 -19.38
CA PHE A 1063 5.21 -5.66 -19.34
C PHE A 1063 5.48 -4.59 -20.39
N TRP A 1064 6.18 -3.52 -19.98
CA TRP A 1064 6.34 -2.31 -20.77
C TRP A 1064 7.82 -1.98 -20.95
N THR A 1065 8.19 -1.59 -22.16
CA THR A 1065 9.55 -1.12 -22.50
C THR A 1065 9.49 -0.13 -23.67
N HIS A 1066 10.64 0.37 -24.15
CA HIS A 1066 10.69 1.20 -25.36
C HIS A 1066 10.41 0.35 -26.61
N ALA A 1067 9.84 0.97 -27.64
CA ALA A 1067 9.53 0.30 -28.90
C ALA A 1067 10.75 -0.43 -29.53
N SER A 1068 11.96 0.12 -29.38
CA SER A 1068 13.20 -0.48 -29.89
C SER A 1068 13.67 -1.72 -29.13
N THR A 1069 13.17 -1.97 -27.91
CA THR A 1069 13.63 -3.05 -27.02
C THR A 1069 12.57 -4.12 -26.74
N VAL A 1070 11.41 -4.06 -27.41
CA VAL A 1070 10.31 -5.02 -27.21
C VAL A 1070 10.72 -6.46 -27.51
N ASP A 1071 11.45 -6.69 -28.61
CA ASP A 1071 11.90 -8.03 -29.01
C ASP A 1071 12.80 -8.69 -27.96
N GLU A 1072 13.74 -7.91 -27.41
CA GLU A 1072 14.63 -8.39 -26.36
C GLU A 1072 13.90 -8.59 -25.03
N MET A 1073 13.02 -7.67 -24.63
CA MET A 1073 12.17 -7.84 -23.44
C MET A 1073 11.32 -9.12 -23.56
N ASN A 1074 10.73 -9.39 -24.73
CA ASN A 1074 9.94 -10.61 -24.97
C ASN A 1074 10.79 -11.87 -24.85
N THR A 1075 12.04 -11.82 -25.33
CA THR A 1075 13.00 -12.92 -25.17
C THR A 1075 13.36 -13.15 -23.70
N ILE A 1076 13.62 -12.09 -22.95
CA ILE A 1076 13.87 -12.15 -21.50
C ILE A 1076 12.64 -12.70 -20.78
N CYS A 1077 11.45 -12.18 -21.06
CA CYS A 1077 10.18 -12.61 -20.46
C CYS A 1077 9.97 -14.12 -20.61
N ARG A 1078 10.12 -14.67 -21.82
CA ARG A 1078 10.02 -16.11 -22.09
C ARG A 1078 11.11 -16.89 -21.33
N ASN A 1079 12.36 -16.44 -21.37
CA ASN A 1079 13.48 -17.08 -20.67
C ASN A 1079 13.22 -17.18 -19.17
N GLN A 1080 12.78 -16.10 -18.53
CA GLN A 1080 12.52 -16.07 -17.10
C GLN A 1080 11.30 -16.92 -16.72
N PHE A 1081 10.24 -16.95 -17.55
CA PHE A 1081 9.11 -17.85 -17.33
C PHE A 1081 9.54 -19.32 -17.38
N VAL A 1082 10.35 -19.70 -18.38
CA VAL A 1082 10.87 -21.06 -18.53
C VAL A 1082 11.80 -21.42 -17.36
N SER A 1083 12.70 -20.51 -16.97
CA SER A 1083 13.60 -20.71 -15.82
C SER A 1083 12.82 -20.95 -14.52
N LEU A 1084 11.81 -20.13 -14.26
CA LEU A 1084 10.91 -20.27 -13.11
C LEU A 1084 10.20 -21.62 -13.10
N HIS A 1085 9.55 -21.98 -14.21
CA HIS A 1085 8.75 -23.21 -14.29
C HIS A 1085 9.56 -24.47 -14.55
N LYS A 1086 10.87 -24.38 -14.80
CA LYS A 1086 11.81 -25.52 -14.75
C LYS A 1086 12.06 -25.98 -13.31
N GLN A 1087 11.89 -25.09 -12.33
CA GLN A 1087 11.99 -25.48 -10.94
C GLN A 1087 10.87 -26.44 -10.53
N PRO A 1088 11.13 -27.35 -9.58
CA PRO A 1088 10.12 -28.26 -9.06
C PRO A 1088 9.21 -27.58 -8.03
N LEU A 1089 8.56 -26.46 -8.39
CA LEU A 1089 7.83 -25.53 -7.50
C LEU A 1089 6.78 -26.24 -6.62
N VAL A 1090 6.00 -27.15 -7.21
CA VAL A 1090 4.95 -27.90 -6.51
C VAL A 1090 5.55 -28.87 -5.49
N LYS A 1091 6.68 -29.50 -5.83
CA LYS A 1091 7.43 -30.41 -4.95
C LYS A 1091 8.11 -29.63 -3.82
N GLN A 1092 8.73 -28.48 -4.12
CA GLN A 1092 9.28 -27.58 -3.10
C GLN A 1092 8.19 -27.16 -2.09
N PHE A 1093 6.99 -26.82 -2.56
CA PHE A 1093 5.86 -26.54 -1.66
C PHE A 1093 5.46 -27.79 -0.84
N SER A 1094 5.39 -28.97 -1.44
CA SER A 1094 5.09 -30.23 -0.73
C SER A 1094 6.09 -30.49 0.41
N GLU A 1095 7.39 -30.37 0.13
CA GLU A 1095 8.48 -30.54 1.10
C GLU A 1095 8.43 -29.46 2.20
N TYR A 1096 8.16 -28.21 1.83
CA TYR A 1096 7.93 -27.12 2.77
C TYR A 1096 6.72 -27.39 3.67
N ALA A 1097 5.59 -27.82 3.11
CA ALA A 1097 4.37 -28.10 3.86
C ALA A 1097 4.56 -29.25 4.86
N ILE A 1098 5.26 -30.32 4.45
CA ILE A 1098 5.59 -31.44 5.34
C ILE A 1098 6.50 -30.97 6.48
N SER A 1099 7.63 -30.32 6.17
CA SER A 1099 8.57 -29.84 7.19
C SER A 1099 7.94 -28.81 8.14
N LYS A 1100 7.08 -27.93 7.62
CA LYS A 1100 6.47 -26.86 8.38
C LYS A 1100 5.30 -27.31 9.25
N TYR A 1101 4.38 -28.09 8.70
CA TYR A 1101 3.12 -28.42 9.36
C TYR A 1101 3.18 -29.75 10.12
N LEU A 1102 4.04 -30.69 9.69
CA LEU A 1102 4.21 -32.00 10.32
C LEU A 1102 5.52 -32.08 11.12
N THR A 1103 5.66 -31.20 12.11
CA THR A 1103 6.86 -31.20 12.96
C THR A 1103 6.99 -32.51 13.75
N PRO A 1104 8.22 -32.95 14.09
CA PRO A 1104 8.42 -34.17 14.88
C PRO A 1104 7.64 -34.17 16.20
N GLU A 1105 7.50 -32.99 16.83
CA GLU A 1105 6.72 -32.80 18.05
C GLU A 1105 5.24 -33.09 17.85
N LEU A 1106 4.65 -32.60 16.75
CA LEU A 1106 3.24 -32.82 16.44
C LEU A 1106 2.97 -34.28 16.07
N LEU A 1107 3.85 -34.85 15.24
CA LEU A 1107 3.75 -36.26 14.82
C LEU A 1107 3.78 -37.20 16.01
N SER A 1108 4.64 -36.95 17.01
CA SER A 1108 4.74 -37.79 18.22
C SER A 1108 3.42 -37.90 19.03
N LYS A 1109 2.51 -36.94 18.82
CA LYS A 1109 1.22 -36.82 19.53
C LYS A 1109 0.02 -37.24 18.70
N MET A 1110 0.21 -37.43 17.39
CA MET A 1110 -0.83 -37.88 16.47
C MET A 1110 -0.88 -39.41 16.43
N GLU A 1111 -2.08 -39.96 16.26
CA GLU A 1111 -2.25 -41.37 15.95
C GLU A 1111 -1.63 -41.70 14.59
N LYS A 1112 -1.09 -42.91 14.41
CA LYS A 1112 -0.46 -43.34 13.13
C LYS A 1112 -1.35 -43.09 11.91
N LYS A 1113 -2.66 -43.34 12.06
CA LYS A 1113 -3.65 -43.09 11.00
C LYS A 1113 -3.74 -41.61 10.58
N ASP A 1114 -3.65 -40.69 11.54
CA ASP A 1114 -3.64 -39.25 11.26
C ASP A 1114 -2.31 -38.82 10.64
N GLN A 1115 -1.20 -39.37 11.12
CA GLN A 1115 0.13 -39.12 10.54
C GLN A 1115 0.17 -39.51 9.07
N GLU A 1116 -0.25 -40.74 8.74
CA GLU A 1116 -0.35 -41.22 7.36
C GLU A 1116 -1.31 -40.37 6.53
N ARG A 1117 -2.46 -39.98 7.09
CA ARG A 1117 -3.43 -39.11 6.40
C ARG A 1117 -2.80 -37.77 6.01
N TYR A 1118 -2.18 -37.06 6.96
CA TYR A 1118 -1.62 -35.73 6.68
C TYR A 1118 -0.35 -35.80 5.83
N LEU A 1119 0.48 -36.83 6.03
CA LEU A 1119 1.65 -37.06 5.18
C LEU A 1119 1.23 -37.31 3.73
N ASN A 1120 0.24 -38.16 3.49
CA ASN A 1120 -0.32 -38.41 2.16
C ASN A 1120 -0.97 -37.14 1.57
N LEU A 1121 -1.64 -36.35 2.40
CA LEU A 1121 -2.31 -35.11 1.97
C LEU A 1121 -1.31 -34.04 1.50
N PHE A 1122 -0.20 -33.85 2.21
CA PHE A 1122 0.84 -32.88 1.82
C PHE A 1122 1.84 -33.44 0.81
N SER A 1123 1.88 -34.74 0.59
CA SER A 1123 2.72 -35.35 -0.46
C SER A 1123 2.13 -35.11 -1.84
N LEU A 1124 2.96 -34.72 -2.80
CA LEU A 1124 2.55 -34.56 -4.19
C LEU A 1124 2.29 -35.94 -4.81
N GLN A 1125 1.04 -36.19 -5.23
CA GLN A 1125 0.62 -37.43 -5.90
C GLN A 1125 0.19 -37.24 -7.36
N ILE A 1126 0.13 -35.98 -7.83
CA ILE A 1126 -0.35 -35.64 -9.17
C ILE A 1126 0.79 -35.78 -10.17
N GLN A 1127 0.53 -36.47 -11.27
CA GLN A 1127 1.47 -36.60 -12.37
C GLN A 1127 1.42 -35.35 -13.27
N PRO A 1128 2.57 -34.81 -13.69
CA PRO A 1128 2.59 -33.74 -14.68
C PRO A 1128 2.07 -34.26 -16.04
N GLY A 1129 1.46 -33.38 -16.81
CA GLY A 1129 1.13 -33.64 -18.21
C GLY A 1129 2.35 -33.60 -19.15
N GLU A 1130 2.08 -33.45 -20.45
CA GLU A 1130 3.05 -33.64 -21.54
C GLU A 1130 3.60 -32.33 -22.15
N LEU A 1131 3.26 -31.16 -21.60
CA LEU A 1131 3.79 -29.88 -22.10
C LEU A 1131 5.30 -29.79 -21.88
N ASP A 1132 6.09 -29.59 -22.94
CA ASP A 1132 7.48 -29.17 -22.80
C ASP A 1132 7.53 -27.66 -22.54
N ILE A 1133 8.02 -27.28 -21.37
CA ILE A 1133 8.12 -25.88 -20.98
C ILE A 1133 9.04 -25.07 -21.90
N ASN A 1134 10.01 -25.72 -22.57
CA ASN A 1134 10.92 -25.03 -23.48
C ASN A 1134 10.22 -24.50 -24.74
N ASP A 1135 9.05 -25.02 -25.11
CA ASP A 1135 8.32 -24.54 -26.29
C ASP A 1135 7.80 -23.10 -26.14
N VAL A 1136 7.68 -22.61 -24.89
CA VAL A 1136 7.35 -21.20 -24.59
C VAL A 1136 8.35 -20.24 -25.23
N MET A 1137 9.62 -20.65 -25.37
CA MET A 1137 10.66 -19.83 -26.01
C MET A 1137 10.34 -19.47 -27.45
N LYS A 1138 9.54 -20.29 -28.14
CA LYS A 1138 9.16 -20.12 -29.55
C LYS A 1138 7.77 -19.49 -29.69
N SER A 1139 7.05 -19.26 -28.59
CA SER A 1139 5.69 -18.75 -28.64
C SER A 1139 5.64 -17.23 -28.84
N GLN A 1140 5.24 -16.81 -30.03
CA GLN A 1140 5.10 -15.40 -30.38
C GLN A 1140 4.04 -14.70 -29.53
N TYR A 1141 2.88 -15.34 -29.32
CA TYR A 1141 1.71 -14.76 -28.63
C TYR A 1141 1.64 -15.05 -27.12
N PHE A 1142 2.73 -15.56 -26.52
CA PHE A 1142 2.80 -15.77 -25.07
C PHE A 1142 2.54 -14.47 -24.30
N PHE A 1143 3.26 -13.41 -24.70
CA PHE A 1143 3.08 -12.02 -24.33
C PHE A 1143 3.06 -11.24 -25.65
N SER A 1144 1.98 -10.53 -25.99
CA SER A 1144 1.82 -9.85 -27.29
C SER A 1144 0.85 -8.68 -27.30
#